data_AF-A0A7X3I6A8-F1
#
_entry.id   AF-A0A7X3I6A8-F1
#
_cell.length_a   1.000
_cell.length_b   1.000
_cell.length_c   1.000
_cell.angle_alpha   90.00
_cell.angle_beta   90.00
_cell.angle_gamma   90.00
#
_symmetry.space_group_name_H-M   'P 1'
#
loop_
_entity.id
_entity.type
_entity.pdbx_description
1 polymer ?
#
loop_
_entity_poly.entity_id
_entity_poly.type
_entity_poly.pdbx_seq_one_letter_code
_entity_poly.pdbx_strand_id
1 'polypeptide(L)'
;MDPIEAARKRAARIHREIVADGGDPWQPFDIVVRAIATHDLWHQPVQAGDVSLHGCKARIDPDTKGILYGETGTAGGDALLIGHELGHVAMHGCTDPVLTHHTDPSRSAESGTAVEKLVDYGRGERREVQADLFARELVLPRSVARDRHAEGMSVADIAARLGITEDVVTQQLLDALLLPPVPDAVAVPSGGALRRDPSQDIAVAHRGSPYLLQAGPGTGKTRTLIRRVTSLIDEGVDPNGILVLTFSNKAAGELMDRLALSHPEAAASVWIGTFHAFGLDIVRRFHDRLRLPASPRLVDKATAITMLEGVIPSLALDHYRDLWDPEENLADILAAISRAKDELVDHVRYAELAEAMERAATDDATRLRAKRAAEEALVYAAYERLLADSDALDFGDLIMKPVRLMADHPQVARALALRHRHILVDEYQDVNFATVRLIAALAADEGERLWVVGDARQSIYRFRGATSASMGAFKDDYPKATDGALTVNYRSRGEIIDTFSAFASSVEAFRRLGDLRLTADRGACGRRPVMHEAGTPDDEIALVAASVAEANDGGIDYRDQAILCTANDRLAAFAAGLTARNIPVLYLGPLFERPEIKDLLSLLALFHDPRAATLVRVAMIPEVAMGLGDVALVAVHLREAAGGPLAWLEDADALPGLSLAGRESLRRLRDACGGFEARAHPWNVASALVLDRLGIARRIGGATTLADRMAGVAVWQFLNFLRSLPIEGEFPTSEVSRQIRRLIRLNEERSLRQFPDAALELDAVRLMTIHGSKGLEFDLVHAPGMIATGLPRSAKAPDCPPPDGLIAGSAGLTGLQASVAGHEEQEACLFFVLLSRARDGLRLYRSTLQKGGARRRNPSAYNARIAATLDPAPPIAPLPAPPAAAAPPPVAVAWSVPVELDHQHLDSYGKCGLRFLYTYVLGLGGRRDENPYIRMHNAVRAMIDWLDRNFDAAQAEPAGFAAAFDGAWEGHGPAEHGHANAYRQIAEEMLRFLVGTRAEEGRQPPRALRLGAGGGHVLSRAHDVVRTRDGRLVVRRVATRKAMASLEKEIEYAILDAAAEQAFGEPVTVEAIHLTGATRRPVPPDKRAELVAAVAQHMADVGAGRFAPNPGRGCLRCPHLFACPGLPAGGAFVRHPLSRER
;
A
#
# COMPACT_ATOMS: atom_id res chain seq x y z
N MET A 1 19.47 10.36 -16.49
CA MET A 1 18.99 11.39 -15.56
C MET A 1 17.52 11.55 -15.83
N ASP A 2 16.68 11.46 -14.80
CA ASP A 2 15.24 11.68 -14.89
C ASP A 2 14.93 13.12 -15.38
N PRO A 3 13.93 13.33 -16.25
CA PRO A 3 13.53 14.65 -16.74
C PRO A 3 13.17 15.67 -15.65
N ILE A 4 12.55 15.24 -14.55
CA ILE A 4 12.18 16.16 -13.46
C ILE A 4 13.44 16.70 -12.81
N GLU A 5 14.39 15.82 -12.48
CA GLU A 5 15.67 16.25 -11.92
C GLU A 5 16.52 17.03 -12.94
N ALA A 6 16.40 16.74 -14.23
CA ALA A 6 17.01 17.54 -15.29
C ALA A 6 16.44 18.97 -15.35
N ALA A 7 15.12 19.12 -15.23
CA ALA A 7 14.44 20.43 -15.16
C ALA A 7 14.93 21.24 -13.95
N ARG A 8 14.97 20.61 -12.76
CA ARG A 8 15.48 21.22 -11.53
C ARG A 8 16.94 21.65 -11.67
N LYS A 9 17.81 20.78 -12.17
CA LYS A 9 19.23 21.12 -12.36
C LYS A 9 19.43 22.27 -13.34
N ARG A 10 18.62 22.32 -14.40
CA ARG A 10 18.65 23.44 -15.35
C ARG A 10 18.22 24.74 -14.69
N ALA A 11 17.10 24.75 -13.97
CA ALA A 11 16.62 25.91 -13.22
C ALA A 11 17.63 26.39 -12.18
N ALA A 12 18.19 25.49 -11.38
CA ALA A 12 19.20 25.79 -10.36
C ALA A 12 20.50 26.33 -10.97
N ARG A 13 20.88 25.89 -12.18
CA ARG A 13 22.02 26.46 -12.90
C ARG A 13 21.72 27.89 -13.34
N ILE A 14 20.57 28.14 -13.97
CA ILE A 14 20.14 29.49 -14.40
C ILE A 14 20.10 30.44 -13.20
N HIS A 15 19.50 30.01 -12.08
CA HIS A 15 19.49 30.81 -10.85
C HIS A 15 20.91 31.16 -10.38
N ARG A 16 21.81 30.17 -10.31
CA ARG A 16 23.21 30.39 -9.87
C ARG A 16 23.96 31.35 -10.78
N GLU A 17 23.78 31.25 -12.09
CA GLU A 17 24.39 32.17 -13.07
C GLU A 17 23.90 33.61 -12.86
N ILE A 18 22.59 33.81 -12.69
CA ILE A 18 22.01 35.14 -12.47
C ILE A 18 22.46 35.75 -11.14
N VAL A 19 22.53 34.95 -10.07
CA VAL A 19 23.04 35.41 -8.76
C VAL A 19 24.53 35.74 -8.83
N ALA A 20 25.32 34.96 -9.57
CA ALA A 20 26.74 35.26 -9.81
C ALA A 20 26.93 36.58 -10.58
N ASP A 21 25.98 36.92 -11.47
CA ASP A 21 25.93 38.19 -12.21
C ASP A 21 25.28 39.35 -11.40
N GLY A 22 25.18 39.20 -10.08
CA GLY A 22 24.72 40.24 -9.16
C GLY A 22 23.20 40.34 -8.97
N GLY A 23 22.44 39.31 -9.35
CA GLY A 23 21.03 39.20 -8.98
C GLY A 23 20.84 38.92 -7.48
N ASP A 24 19.84 39.55 -6.85
CA ASP A 24 19.48 39.26 -5.45
C ASP A 24 18.55 38.03 -5.39
N PRO A 25 18.96 36.93 -4.71
CA PRO A 25 18.12 35.73 -4.58
C PRO A 25 16.82 35.97 -3.79
N TRP A 26 16.67 37.11 -3.10
CA TRP A 26 15.42 37.52 -2.43
C TRP A 26 14.49 38.37 -3.28
N GLN A 27 14.88 38.69 -4.52
CA GLN A 27 14.04 39.37 -5.50
C GLN A 27 13.65 38.39 -6.62
N PRO A 28 12.71 37.45 -6.36
CA PRO A 28 12.42 36.36 -7.29
C PRO A 28 11.92 36.86 -8.65
N PHE A 29 11.21 37.99 -8.68
CA PHE A 29 10.78 38.64 -9.91
C PHE A 29 11.99 39.08 -10.77
N ASP A 30 12.98 39.74 -10.17
CA ASP A 30 14.19 40.16 -10.87
C ASP A 30 14.98 38.97 -11.40
N ILE A 31 15.04 37.87 -10.64
CA ILE A 31 15.68 36.61 -11.08
C ILE A 31 15.00 36.09 -12.34
N VAL A 32 13.67 35.94 -12.35
CA VAL A 32 12.98 35.38 -13.52
C VAL A 32 12.99 36.33 -14.72
N VAL A 33 12.93 37.65 -14.52
CA VAL A 33 13.02 38.63 -15.62
C VAL A 33 14.41 38.60 -16.28
N ARG A 34 15.48 38.46 -15.48
CA ARG A 34 16.83 38.24 -16.03
C ARG A 34 16.92 36.90 -16.77
N ALA A 35 16.23 35.86 -16.29
CA ALA A 35 16.18 34.55 -16.95
C ALA A 35 15.38 34.58 -18.27
N ILE A 36 14.32 35.38 -18.36
CA ILE A 36 13.59 35.66 -19.60
C ILE A 36 14.51 36.32 -20.62
N ALA A 37 15.27 37.34 -20.20
CA ALA A 37 16.15 38.09 -21.09
C ALA A 37 17.26 37.21 -21.70
N THR A 38 17.77 36.21 -20.98
CA THR A 38 18.75 35.24 -21.53
C THR A 38 18.15 34.26 -22.55
N HIS A 39 16.82 34.20 -22.67
CA HIS A 39 16.10 33.36 -23.63
C HIS A 39 15.44 34.16 -24.76
N ASP A 40 15.78 35.45 -24.92
CA ASP A 40 15.20 36.36 -25.93
C ASP A 40 13.67 36.46 -25.88
N LEU A 41 13.10 36.42 -24.68
CA LEU A 41 11.66 36.55 -24.44
C LEU A 41 11.33 37.95 -23.89
N TRP A 42 10.07 38.36 -24.00
CA TRP A 42 9.52 39.50 -23.24
C TRP A 42 8.38 39.04 -22.33
N HIS A 43 8.00 39.87 -21.36
CA HIS A 43 6.87 39.57 -20.47
C HIS A 43 5.95 40.79 -20.33
N GLN A 44 4.67 40.55 -20.06
CA GLN A 44 3.71 41.62 -19.78
C GLN A 44 2.63 41.15 -18.80
N PRO A 45 2.39 41.91 -17.70
CA PRO A 45 1.29 41.65 -16.81
C PRO A 45 -0.06 42.02 -17.45
N VAL A 46 -1.09 41.25 -17.14
CA VAL A 46 -2.50 41.53 -17.47
C VAL A 46 -3.37 41.31 -16.23
N GLN A 47 -4.63 41.76 -16.26
CA GLN A 47 -5.53 41.50 -15.13
C GLN A 47 -5.82 40.00 -14.98
N ALA A 48 -5.94 39.52 -13.74
CA ALA A 48 -6.31 38.13 -13.48
C ALA A 48 -7.65 37.79 -14.15
N GLY A 49 -7.66 36.76 -14.99
CA GLY A 49 -8.83 36.36 -15.77
C GLY A 49 -9.07 37.15 -17.06
N ASP A 50 -8.09 37.96 -17.51
CA ASP A 50 -8.16 38.65 -18.81
C ASP A 50 -8.45 37.65 -19.95
N VAL A 51 -9.28 38.08 -20.91
CA VAL A 51 -9.63 37.30 -22.10
C VAL A 51 -8.38 36.90 -22.89
N SER A 52 -7.34 37.74 -22.86
CA SER A 52 -6.06 37.46 -23.49
C SER A 52 -5.33 36.28 -22.87
N LEU A 53 -5.70 35.79 -21.68
CA LEU A 53 -5.14 34.57 -21.08
C LEU A 53 -5.91 33.31 -21.49
N HIS A 54 -7.03 33.42 -22.21
CA HIS A 54 -7.84 32.26 -22.61
C HIS A 54 -8.25 31.33 -21.45
N GLY A 55 -8.46 31.89 -20.25
CA GLY A 55 -8.80 31.12 -19.04
C GLY A 55 -7.59 30.48 -18.34
N CYS A 56 -6.36 30.83 -18.73
CA CYS A 56 -5.12 30.43 -18.08
C CYS A 56 -4.68 31.44 -17.01
N LYS A 57 -3.73 31.06 -16.14
CA LYS A 57 -3.08 32.01 -15.21
C LYS A 57 -1.90 32.74 -15.84
N ALA A 58 -1.16 32.05 -16.70
CA ALA A 58 -0.16 32.59 -17.58
C ALA A 58 -0.19 31.83 -18.90
N ARG A 59 0.38 32.42 -19.94
CA ARG A 59 0.63 31.73 -21.21
C ARG A 59 1.82 32.33 -21.93
N ILE A 60 2.51 31.49 -22.67
CA ILE A 60 3.42 31.91 -23.73
C ILE A 60 2.67 32.15 -25.04
N ASP A 61 3.02 33.25 -25.70
CA ASP A 61 2.69 33.54 -27.09
C ASP A 61 3.91 33.19 -27.96
N PRO A 62 3.90 32.04 -28.67
CA PRO A 62 5.06 31.56 -29.39
C PRO A 62 5.41 32.44 -30.61
N ASP A 63 4.42 33.13 -31.19
CA ASP A 63 4.60 33.99 -32.37
C ASP A 63 5.38 35.26 -32.02
N THR A 64 5.05 35.85 -30.88
CA THR A 64 5.68 37.08 -30.40
C THR A 64 6.82 36.84 -29.43
N LYS A 65 7.04 35.58 -29.00
CA LYS A 65 7.99 35.22 -27.94
C LYS A 65 7.73 35.98 -26.62
N GLY A 66 6.46 36.17 -26.30
CA GLY A 66 6.00 36.91 -25.12
C GLY A 66 5.37 36.02 -24.07
N ILE A 67 5.59 36.32 -22.79
CA ILE A 67 4.89 35.70 -21.66
C ILE A 67 3.84 36.68 -21.13
N LEU A 68 2.56 36.31 -21.22
CA LEU A 68 1.45 37.02 -20.59
C LEU A 68 1.10 36.31 -19.28
N TYR A 69 0.95 37.06 -18.19
CA TYR A 69 0.57 36.50 -16.89
C TYR A 69 -0.43 37.39 -16.17
N GLY A 70 -1.40 36.77 -15.50
CA GLY A 70 -2.34 37.45 -14.63
C GLY A 70 -1.64 37.83 -13.32
N GLU A 71 -1.74 39.10 -12.93
CA GLU A 71 -1.17 39.59 -11.67
C GLU A 71 -1.71 38.79 -10.47
N THR A 72 -0.82 38.21 -9.69
CA THR A 72 -1.15 37.41 -8.49
C THR A 72 -1.30 38.27 -7.23
N GLY A 73 -0.81 39.51 -7.27
CA GLY A 73 -0.75 40.43 -6.14
C GLY A 73 0.55 40.35 -5.33
N THR A 74 1.46 39.44 -5.66
CA THR A 74 2.80 39.38 -5.06
C THR A 74 3.88 39.15 -6.13
N ALA A 75 5.04 39.80 -5.97
CA ALA A 75 6.16 39.65 -6.90
C ALA A 75 6.66 38.19 -7.01
N GLY A 76 6.59 37.41 -5.92
CA GLY A 76 6.93 35.99 -5.92
C GLY A 76 5.91 35.11 -6.63
N GLY A 77 4.61 35.41 -6.50
CA GLY A 77 3.55 34.70 -7.21
C GLY A 77 3.67 34.92 -8.73
N ASP A 78 3.92 36.16 -9.13
CA ASP A 78 4.16 36.51 -10.54
C ASP A 78 5.42 35.82 -11.06
N ALA A 79 6.48 35.76 -10.24
CA ALA A 79 7.70 35.06 -10.60
C ALA A 79 7.50 33.55 -10.83
N LEU A 80 6.64 32.90 -10.04
CA LEU A 80 6.31 31.49 -10.24
C LEU A 80 5.53 31.26 -11.55
N LEU A 81 4.57 32.13 -11.88
CA LEU A 81 3.84 32.04 -13.14
C LEU A 81 4.76 32.25 -14.35
N ILE A 82 5.61 33.26 -14.30
CA ILE A 82 6.61 33.52 -15.34
C ILE A 82 7.61 32.37 -15.45
N GLY A 83 8.10 31.87 -14.31
CA GLY A 83 9.04 30.75 -14.24
C GLY A 83 8.46 29.47 -14.82
N HIS A 84 7.15 29.25 -14.68
CA HIS A 84 6.45 28.10 -15.26
C HIS A 84 6.46 28.17 -16.78
N GLU A 85 6.06 29.29 -17.37
CA GLU A 85 6.10 29.50 -18.83
C GLU A 85 7.53 29.42 -19.38
N LEU A 86 8.51 29.99 -18.65
CA LEU A 86 9.92 29.84 -18.99
C LEU A 86 10.38 28.38 -18.91
N GLY A 87 9.83 27.60 -17.98
CA GLY A 87 10.05 26.16 -17.87
C GLY A 87 9.62 25.41 -19.13
N HIS A 88 8.48 25.75 -19.71
CA HIS A 88 8.07 25.20 -21.01
C HIS A 88 9.07 25.55 -22.11
N VAL A 89 9.50 26.81 -22.21
CA VAL A 89 10.49 27.21 -23.23
C VAL A 89 11.81 26.49 -23.04
N ALA A 90 12.32 26.49 -21.81
CA ALA A 90 13.60 25.89 -21.48
C ALA A 90 13.57 24.39 -21.76
N MET A 91 12.54 23.67 -21.30
CA MET A 91 12.51 22.21 -21.34
C MET A 91 11.92 21.62 -22.62
N HIS A 92 11.01 22.35 -23.28
CA HIS A 92 10.19 21.82 -24.37
C HIS A 92 10.27 22.61 -25.67
N GLY A 93 10.92 23.78 -25.65
CA GLY A 93 10.96 24.70 -26.79
C GLY A 93 9.71 25.59 -26.89
N CYS A 94 9.76 26.56 -27.79
CA CYS A 94 8.66 27.51 -28.04
C CYS A 94 7.77 26.95 -29.17
N THR A 95 6.83 26.06 -28.85
CA THR A 95 5.87 25.46 -29.80
C THR A 95 4.43 25.66 -29.30
N ASP A 96 3.43 25.37 -30.14
CA ASP A 96 1.97 25.60 -30.00
C ASP A 96 1.48 26.05 -28.61
N PRO A 97 0.60 27.09 -28.52
CA PRO A 97 0.14 27.63 -27.25
C PRO A 97 -0.46 26.53 -26.36
N VAL A 98 0.28 26.14 -25.33
CA VAL A 98 -0.21 25.23 -24.29
C VAL A 98 -1.11 26.06 -23.39
N LEU A 99 -2.41 25.81 -23.47
CA LEU A 99 -3.38 26.49 -22.62
C LEU A 99 -3.38 25.83 -21.23
N THR A 100 -2.57 26.36 -20.31
CA THR A 100 -2.47 25.88 -18.93
C THR A 100 -3.55 26.51 -18.06
N HIS A 101 -4.59 25.73 -17.74
CA HIS A 101 -5.68 26.20 -16.88
C HIS A 101 -5.34 26.15 -15.37
N HIS A 102 -4.34 25.35 -14.97
CA HIS A 102 -3.94 25.18 -13.57
C HIS A 102 -2.42 25.03 -13.42
N THR A 103 -1.79 25.94 -12.68
CA THR A 103 -0.42 25.82 -12.18
C THR A 103 -0.44 25.43 -10.69
N ASP A 104 0.41 24.49 -10.28
CA ASP A 104 0.59 24.08 -8.88
C ASP A 104 2.09 24.07 -8.50
N PRO A 105 2.66 25.22 -8.13
CA PRO A 105 4.05 25.30 -7.72
C PRO A 105 4.33 24.54 -6.41
N SER A 106 3.30 24.17 -5.64
CA SER A 106 3.44 23.41 -4.38
C SER A 106 3.48 21.89 -4.59
N ARG A 107 3.29 21.40 -5.81
CA ARG A 107 3.21 19.97 -6.10
C ARG A 107 4.49 19.20 -5.76
N SER A 108 4.34 17.95 -5.32
CA SER A 108 5.48 17.04 -5.19
C SER A 108 6.08 16.68 -6.56
N ALA A 109 7.36 16.35 -6.58
CA ALA A 109 8.02 15.77 -7.76
C ALA A 109 7.41 14.43 -8.19
N GLU A 110 6.83 13.69 -7.23
CA GLU A 110 6.18 12.42 -7.48
C GLU A 110 4.82 12.37 -6.82
N SER A 111 3.86 11.75 -7.49
CA SER A 111 2.48 11.63 -7.01
C SER A 111 2.38 10.64 -5.85
N GLY A 112 1.54 10.95 -4.86
CA GLY A 112 1.42 10.21 -3.61
C GLY A 112 0.56 8.95 -3.71
N THR A 113 -0.49 8.95 -4.55
CA THR A 113 -1.42 7.81 -4.68
C THR A 113 -1.39 7.17 -6.06
N ALA A 114 -1.91 5.94 -6.19
CA ALA A 114 -2.05 5.30 -7.50
C ALA A 114 -2.99 6.05 -8.45
N VAL A 115 -3.98 6.76 -7.88
CA VAL A 115 -4.92 7.61 -8.61
C VAL A 115 -4.22 8.85 -9.15
N GLU A 116 -3.47 9.57 -8.31
CA GLU A 116 -2.70 10.73 -8.79
C GLU A 116 -1.65 10.30 -9.80
N LYS A 117 -0.96 9.16 -9.59
CA LYS A 117 -0.02 8.59 -10.59
C LYS A 117 -0.71 8.23 -11.91
N LEU A 118 -2.01 7.97 -11.93
CA LEU A 118 -2.72 7.74 -13.17
C LEU A 118 -3.02 9.07 -13.88
N VAL A 119 -3.47 10.06 -13.11
CA VAL A 119 -3.78 11.41 -13.59
C VAL A 119 -2.50 12.11 -14.08
N ASP A 120 -1.46 12.22 -13.25
CA ASP A 120 -0.22 12.94 -13.56
C ASP A 120 0.57 12.37 -14.74
N TYR A 121 0.27 11.14 -15.19
CA TYR A 121 1.02 10.48 -16.26
C TYR A 121 0.49 10.79 -17.67
N GLY A 122 -0.54 11.63 -17.82
CA GLY A 122 -0.95 12.16 -19.13
C GLY A 122 0.11 13.08 -19.77
N ARG A 123 0.04 13.22 -21.10
CA ARG A 123 1.00 13.98 -21.93
C ARG A 123 1.10 15.46 -21.52
N GLY A 124 -0.04 16.11 -21.28
CA GLY A 124 -0.07 17.50 -20.80
C GLY A 124 0.39 17.60 -19.35
N GLU A 125 -0.19 16.78 -18.47
CA GLU A 125 0.06 16.84 -17.02
C GLU A 125 1.55 16.73 -16.66
N ARG A 126 2.36 15.89 -17.34
CA ARG A 126 3.81 15.82 -17.07
C ARG A 126 4.60 17.06 -17.47
N ARG A 127 4.20 17.75 -18.55
CA ARG A 127 4.84 19.01 -18.96
C ARG A 127 4.58 20.09 -17.90
N GLU A 128 3.34 20.15 -17.43
CA GLU A 128 2.96 21.01 -16.31
C GLU A 128 3.79 20.69 -15.06
N VAL A 129 3.96 19.40 -14.72
CA VAL A 129 4.84 18.99 -13.59
C VAL A 129 6.25 19.54 -13.77
N GLN A 130 6.85 19.36 -14.94
CA GLN A 130 8.22 19.81 -15.19
C GLN A 130 8.35 21.33 -15.13
N ALA A 131 7.38 22.05 -15.70
CA ALA A 131 7.32 23.51 -15.67
C ALA A 131 7.12 24.05 -14.25
N ASP A 132 6.19 23.49 -13.46
CA ASP A 132 5.96 23.85 -12.05
C ASP A 132 7.22 23.65 -11.20
N LEU A 133 7.90 22.51 -11.37
CA LEU A 133 9.12 22.19 -10.63
C LEU A 133 10.32 23.01 -11.09
N PHE A 134 10.41 23.33 -12.39
CA PHE A 134 11.39 24.27 -12.93
C PHE A 134 11.19 25.65 -12.31
N ALA A 135 9.96 26.16 -12.29
CA ALA A 135 9.62 27.47 -11.71
C ALA A 135 9.99 27.53 -10.23
N ARG A 136 9.59 26.52 -9.44
CA ARG A 136 9.91 26.46 -8.01
C ARG A 136 11.42 26.45 -7.77
N GLU A 137 12.16 25.63 -8.50
CA GLU A 137 13.62 25.54 -8.35
C GLU A 137 14.35 26.82 -8.82
N LEU A 138 13.80 27.53 -9.81
CA LEU A 138 14.32 28.81 -10.28
C LEU A 138 14.07 29.93 -9.26
N VAL A 139 12.89 29.96 -8.63
CA VAL A 139 12.50 30.98 -7.64
C VAL A 139 13.17 30.72 -6.28
N LEU A 140 13.19 29.47 -5.83
CA LEU A 140 13.78 29.06 -4.55
C LEU A 140 14.56 27.75 -4.74
N PRO A 141 15.85 27.79 -5.14
CA PRO A 141 16.64 26.58 -5.30
C PRO A 141 16.73 25.78 -4.00
N ARG A 142 16.75 24.44 -4.07
CA ARG A 142 16.82 23.55 -2.88
C ARG A 142 18.02 23.87 -2.00
N SER A 143 19.16 24.20 -2.60
CA SER A 143 20.36 24.60 -1.85
C SER A 143 20.12 25.86 -1.04
N VAL A 144 19.50 26.89 -1.65
CA VAL A 144 19.19 28.15 -0.96
C VAL A 144 18.19 27.90 0.16
N ALA A 145 17.09 27.18 -0.11
CA ALA A 145 16.09 26.85 0.90
C ALA A 145 16.72 26.17 2.13
N ARG A 146 17.51 25.11 1.90
CA ARG A 146 18.22 24.39 2.95
C ARG A 146 19.14 25.29 3.77
N ASP A 147 19.95 26.11 3.08
CA ASP A 147 20.94 26.94 3.76
C ASP A 147 20.25 28.01 4.62
N ARG A 148 19.14 28.60 4.16
CA ARG A 148 18.36 29.58 4.96
C ARG A 148 17.63 28.95 6.13
N HIS A 149 17.09 27.75 5.97
CA HIS A 149 16.49 27.02 7.10
C HIS A 149 17.55 26.61 8.15
N ALA A 150 18.77 26.30 7.71
CA ALA A 150 19.90 26.04 8.60
C ALA A 150 20.36 27.31 9.35
N GLU A 151 20.20 28.49 8.77
CA GLU A 151 20.42 29.80 9.42
C GLU A 151 19.29 30.21 10.40
N GLY A 152 18.22 29.40 10.51
CA GLY A 152 17.15 29.59 11.49
C GLY A 152 15.89 30.28 10.97
N MET A 153 15.78 30.54 9.67
CA MET A 153 14.53 31.04 9.08
C MET A 153 13.46 29.93 9.05
N SER A 154 12.25 30.25 9.50
CA SER A 154 11.09 29.35 9.38
C SER A 154 10.52 29.31 7.95
N VAL A 155 9.62 28.37 7.68
CA VAL A 155 8.84 28.33 6.43
C VAL A 155 8.16 29.67 6.17
N ALA A 156 7.52 30.23 7.20
CA ALA A 156 6.80 31.50 7.12
C ALA A 156 7.74 32.68 6.81
N ASP A 157 8.95 32.72 7.41
CA ASP A 157 9.93 33.78 7.15
C ASP A 157 10.40 33.78 5.69
N ILE A 158 10.68 32.59 5.14
CA ILE A 158 11.11 32.44 3.74
C ILE A 158 9.97 32.80 2.79
N ALA A 159 8.76 32.32 3.07
CA ALA A 159 7.57 32.58 2.27
C ALA A 159 7.24 34.07 2.19
N ALA A 160 7.18 34.74 3.35
CA ALA A 160 6.91 36.17 3.46
C ALA A 160 7.97 37.01 2.73
N ARG A 161 9.25 36.62 2.84
CA ARG A 161 10.35 37.36 2.21
C ARG A 161 10.36 37.24 0.69
N LEU A 162 9.99 36.08 0.15
CA LEU A 162 9.91 35.86 -1.30
C LEU A 162 8.56 36.28 -1.90
N GLY A 163 7.53 36.51 -1.08
CA GLY A 163 6.17 36.77 -1.55
C GLY A 163 5.54 35.55 -2.23
N ILE A 164 5.82 34.34 -1.74
CA ILE A 164 5.24 33.07 -2.20
C ILE A 164 4.49 32.39 -1.05
N THR A 165 3.65 31.38 -1.35
CA THR A 165 2.88 30.66 -0.33
C THR A 165 3.77 29.73 0.52
N GLU A 166 3.41 29.52 1.79
CA GLU A 166 4.09 28.57 2.69
C GLU A 166 4.15 27.15 2.13
N ASP A 167 3.15 26.72 1.36
CA ASP A 167 3.11 25.37 0.78
C ASP A 167 4.25 25.12 -0.21
N VAL A 168 4.61 26.13 -1.01
CA VAL A 168 5.70 26.08 -1.98
C VAL A 168 7.05 25.95 -1.25
N VAL A 169 7.24 26.75 -0.19
CA VAL A 169 8.46 26.69 0.64
C VAL A 169 8.55 25.35 1.37
N THR A 170 7.44 24.89 1.95
CA THR A 170 7.33 23.61 2.63
C THR A 170 7.78 22.49 1.71
N GLN A 171 7.17 22.36 0.53
CA GLN A 171 7.52 21.29 -0.40
C GLN A 171 8.99 21.38 -0.84
N GLN A 172 9.52 22.58 -1.07
CA GLN A 172 10.91 22.77 -1.46
C GLN A 172 11.89 22.37 -0.35
N LEU A 173 11.57 22.66 0.91
CA LEU A 173 12.36 22.22 2.06
C LEU A 173 12.27 20.71 2.29
N LEU A 174 11.10 20.10 2.10
CA LEU A 174 10.97 18.64 2.16
C LEU A 174 11.86 17.98 1.11
N ASP A 175 11.84 18.48 -0.14
CA ASP A 175 12.70 17.99 -1.22
C ASP A 175 14.20 18.23 -0.94
N ALA A 176 14.56 19.34 -0.28
CA ALA A 176 15.95 19.72 0.00
C ALA A 176 16.56 18.99 1.20
N LEU A 177 15.76 18.70 2.23
CA LEU A 177 16.22 18.16 3.52
C LEU A 177 16.06 16.63 3.63
N LEU A 178 15.02 16.07 3.00
CA LEU A 178 14.65 14.67 3.20
C LEU A 178 15.05 13.74 2.05
N LEU A 179 15.23 14.28 0.85
CA LEU A 179 15.73 13.50 -0.29
C LEU A 179 17.26 13.57 -0.37
N PRO A 180 17.93 12.48 -0.80
CA PRO A 180 19.36 12.52 -1.04
C PRO A 180 19.69 13.47 -2.21
N PRO A 181 20.83 14.17 -2.16
CA PRO A 181 21.27 15.01 -3.27
C PRO A 181 21.56 14.15 -4.49
N VAL A 182 21.05 14.55 -5.66
CA VAL A 182 21.39 13.89 -6.92
C VAL A 182 22.69 14.50 -7.46
N PRO A 183 23.80 13.76 -7.52
CA PRO A 183 25.06 14.30 -8.02
C PRO A 183 24.92 14.82 -9.45
N ASP A 184 25.69 15.85 -9.81
CA ASP A 184 25.78 16.29 -11.21
C ASP A 184 26.22 15.10 -12.06
N ALA A 185 25.51 14.84 -13.17
CA ALA A 185 25.84 13.68 -13.98
C ALA A 185 27.27 13.83 -14.50
N VAL A 186 28.12 12.88 -14.12
CA VAL A 186 29.31 12.58 -14.91
C VAL A 186 28.79 12.23 -16.30
N ALA A 187 29.30 12.91 -17.33
CA ALA A 187 28.92 12.65 -18.71
C ALA A 187 28.91 11.14 -18.95
N VAL A 188 27.73 10.58 -19.21
CA VAL A 188 27.60 9.18 -19.59
C VAL A 188 28.51 9.02 -20.80
N PRO A 189 29.49 8.09 -20.79
CA PRO A 189 30.29 7.85 -21.97
C PRO A 189 29.31 7.57 -23.11
N SER A 190 29.38 8.39 -24.15
CA SER A 190 28.61 8.18 -25.38
C SER A 190 28.83 6.73 -25.80
N GLY A 191 27.82 5.89 -25.57
CA GLY A 191 27.91 4.47 -25.88
C GLY A 191 28.37 4.33 -27.33
N GLY A 192 29.47 3.60 -27.55
CA GLY A 192 30.00 3.37 -28.88
C GLY A 192 28.89 2.93 -29.84
N ALA A 193 28.99 3.32 -31.11
CA ALA A 193 28.00 3.02 -32.14
C ALA A 193 27.58 1.55 -32.04
N LEU A 194 26.35 1.32 -31.55
CA LEU A 194 25.81 -0.02 -31.34
C LEU A 194 25.84 -0.76 -32.67
N ARG A 195 26.32 -2.01 -32.65
CA ARG A 195 26.37 -2.86 -33.83
C ARG A 195 25.00 -2.92 -34.50
N ARG A 196 24.98 -2.77 -35.82
CA ARG A 196 23.75 -2.85 -36.63
C ARG A 196 23.15 -4.25 -36.48
N ASP A 197 21.85 -4.30 -36.17
CA ASP A 197 21.08 -5.53 -36.01
C ASP A 197 20.01 -5.63 -37.10
N PRO A 198 20.19 -6.53 -38.09
CA PRO A 198 19.23 -6.70 -39.17
C PRO A 198 17.82 -7.05 -38.68
N SER A 199 17.68 -7.79 -37.57
CA SER A 199 16.37 -8.16 -37.04
C SER A 199 15.59 -6.95 -36.51
N GLN A 200 16.28 -6.01 -35.87
CA GLN A 200 15.70 -4.73 -35.46
C GLN A 200 15.35 -3.85 -36.66
N ASP A 201 16.24 -3.80 -37.68
CA ASP A 201 15.99 -3.02 -38.90
C ASP A 201 14.73 -3.50 -39.64
N ILE A 202 14.53 -4.82 -39.76
CA ILE A 202 13.33 -5.43 -40.35
C ILE A 202 12.08 -5.05 -39.54
N ALA A 203 12.14 -5.19 -38.21
CA ALA A 203 10.99 -4.88 -37.35
C ALA A 203 10.60 -3.39 -37.36
N VAL A 204 11.60 -2.50 -37.44
CA VAL A 204 11.40 -1.05 -37.57
C VAL A 204 10.75 -0.71 -38.91
N ALA A 205 11.22 -1.32 -40.00
CA ALA A 205 10.75 -1.05 -41.36
C ALA A 205 9.39 -1.66 -41.72
N HIS A 206 8.84 -2.59 -40.91
CA HIS A 206 7.58 -3.28 -41.22
C HIS A 206 6.38 -2.32 -41.36
N ARG A 207 5.58 -2.46 -42.42
CA ARG A 207 4.39 -1.66 -42.74
C ARG A 207 3.31 -2.52 -43.41
N GLY A 208 2.06 -2.04 -43.41
CA GLY A 208 0.98 -2.56 -44.27
C GLY A 208 0.32 -3.86 -43.82
N SER A 209 0.67 -4.37 -42.64
CA SER A 209 -0.02 -5.48 -41.99
C SER A 209 0.24 -5.47 -40.48
N PRO A 210 -0.65 -6.08 -39.67
CA PRO A 210 -0.43 -6.28 -38.24
C PRO A 210 0.90 -6.98 -37.99
N TYR A 211 1.65 -6.52 -37.00
CA TYR A 211 2.98 -7.06 -36.71
C TYR A 211 3.13 -7.48 -35.26
N LEU A 212 3.55 -8.73 -35.04
CA LEU A 212 3.93 -9.25 -33.74
C LEU A 212 5.44 -9.44 -33.68
N LEU A 213 6.12 -8.57 -32.93
CA LEU A 213 7.55 -8.71 -32.64
C LEU A 213 7.76 -9.53 -31.37
N GLN A 214 8.26 -10.75 -31.53
CA GLN A 214 8.74 -11.56 -30.40
C GLN A 214 10.13 -11.08 -29.98
N ALA A 215 10.24 -10.58 -28.75
CA ALA A 215 11.48 -9.99 -28.28
C ALA A 215 11.79 -10.42 -26.84
N GLY A 216 12.70 -11.39 -26.75
CA GLY A 216 13.18 -11.95 -25.49
C GLY A 216 13.82 -10.91 -24.55
N PRO A 217 14.20 -11.30 -23.32
CA PRO A 217 14.83 -10.38 -22.38
C PRO A 217 16.15 -9.86 -22.96
N GLY A 218 16.43 -8.57 -22.76
CA GLY A 218 17.70 -7.95 -23.16
C GLY A 218 17.92 -7.75 -24.67
N THR A 219 16.92 -8.00 -25.53
CA THR A 219 17.08 -7.88 -27.00
C THR A 219 16.91 -6.46 -27.56
N GLY A 220 16.61 -5.49 -26.68
CA GLY A 220 16.43 -4.10 -27.07
C GLY A 220 15.01 -3.73 -27.52
N LYS A 221 13.96 -4.39 -26.98
CA LYS A 221 12.53 -4.06 -27.19
C LYS A 221 12.25 -2.55 -27.27
N THR A 222 12.57 -1.84 -26.19
CA THR A 222 12.38 -0.39 -26.03
C THR A 222 13.14 0.38 -27.12
N ARG A 223 14.38 -0.02 -27.44
CA ARG A 223 15.18 0.60 -28.51
C ARG A 223 14.52 0.42 -29.87
N THR A 224 14.05 -0.77 -30.19
CA THR A 224 13.36 -1.07 -31.47
C THR A 224 12.06 -0.27 -31.59
N LEU A 225 11.27 -0.20 -30.51
CA LEU A 225 10.04 0.58 -30.47
C LEU A 225 10.30 2.08 -30.71
N ILE A 226 11.30 2.67 -30.06
CA ILE A 226 11.68 4.07 -30.28
C ILE A 226 12.15 4.30 -31.72
N ARG A 227 13.03 3.43 -32.24
CA ARG A 227 13.49 3.51 -33.63
C ARG A 227 12.34 3.43 -34.63
N ARG A 228 11.29 2.65 -34.32
CA ARG A 228 10.07 2.58 -35.13
C ARG A 228 9.30 3.89 -35.10
N VAL A 229 9.09 4.47 -33.91
CA VAL A 229 8.43 5.78 -33.77
C VAL A 229 9.19 6.83 -34.57
N THR A 230 10.51 6.92 -34.38
CA THR A 230 11.38 7.82 -35.15
C THR A 230 11.25 7.61 -36.66
N SER A 231 11.33 6.35 -37.13
CA SER A 231 11.17 6.03 -38.56
C SER A 231 9.82 6.47 -39.13
N LEU A 232 8.72 6.38 -38.36
CA LEU A 232 7.42 6.89 -38.82
C LEU A 232 7.42 8.42 -38.95
N ILE A 233 8.02 9.11 -37.98
CA ILE A 233 8.13 10.57 -37.98
C ILE A 233 9.00 11.03 -39.16
N ASP A 234 10.14 10.39 -39.39
CA ASP A 234 11.06 10.68 -40.50
C ASP A 234 10.39 10.46 -41.87
N GLU A 235 9.44 9.52 -41.95
CA GLU A 235 8.60 9.25 -43.13
C GLU A 235 7.45 10.27 -43.32
N GLY A 236 7.33 11.27 -42.44
CA GLY A 236 6.32 12.32 -42.50
C GLY A 236 4.97 11.95 -41.87
N VAL A 237 4.91 10.91 -41.03
CA VAL A 237 3.72 10.63 -40.23
C VAL A 237 3.55 11.72 -39.17
N ASP A 238 2.37 12.34 -39.13
CA ASP A 238 2.01 13.28 -38.07
C ASP A 238 2.17 12.59 -36.69
N PRO A 239 3.04 13.11 -35.80
CA PRO A 239 3.24 12.55 -34.47
C PRO A 239 1.94 12.38 -33.66
N ASN A 240 0.94 13.25 -33.84
CA ASN A 240 -0.37 13.12 -33.17
C ASN A 240 -1.14 11.86 -33.62
N GLY A 241 -0.76 11.32 -34.78
CA GLY A 241 -1.27 10.07 -35.36
C GLY A 241 -0.70 8.80 -34.72
N ILE A 242 0.28 8.91 -33.83
CA ILE A 242 0.99 7.77 -33.23
C ILE A 242 0.54 7.59 -31.78
N LEU A 243 0.08 6.37 -31.45
CA LEU A 243 -0.34 5.94 -30.13
C LEU A 243 0.59 4.82 -29.63
N VAL A 244 1.26 5.05 -28.49
CA VAL A 244 2.14 4.07 -27.85
C VAL A 244 1.57 3.69 -26.48
N LEU A 245 1.17 2.43 -26.35
CA LEU A 245 0.57 1.87 -25.14
C LEU A 245 1.55 0.92 -24.45
N THR A 246 1.67 1.02 -23.13
CA THR A 246 2.47 0.12 -22.29
C THR A 246 1.73 -0.28 -21.01
N PHE A 247 2.24 -1.29 -20.31
CA PHE A 247 1.63 -1.78 -19.07
C PHE A 247 1.95 -0.92 -17.83
N SER A 248 3.08 -0.20 -17.83
CA SER A 248 3.55 0.53 -16.64
C SER A 248 3.88 1.99 -16.89
N ASN A 249 3.58 2.83 -15.90
CA ASN A 249 3.92 4.25 -15.89
C ASN A 249 5.43 4.50 -16.09
N LYS A 250 6.28 3.66 -15.50
CA LYS A 250 7.73 3.74 -15.65
C LYS A 250 8.19 3.51 -17.10
N ALA A 251 7.65 2.48 -17.77
CA ALA A 251 7.96 2.23 -19.17
C ALA A 251 7.47 3.37 -20.08
N ALA A 252 6.31 3.95 -19.80
CA ALA A 252 5.81 5.12 -20.52
C ALA A 252 6.72 6.36 -20.33
N GLY A 253 7.23 6.58 -19.11
CA GLY A 253 8.24 7.60 -18.82
C GLY A 253 9.50 7.40 -19.64
N GLU A 254 10.12 6.23 -19.51
CA GLU A 254 11.37 5.90 -20.19
C GLU A 254 11.27 5.98 -21.73
N LEU A 255 10.16 5.53 -22.33
CA LEU A 255 9.92 5.65 -23.77
C LEU A 255 9.86 7.10 -24.24
N MET A 256 9.16 7.95 -23.47
CA MET A 256 9.04 9.37 -23.74
C MET A 256 10.41 10.05 -23.65
N ASP A 257 11.15 9.81 -22.58
CA ASP A 257 12.44 10.46 -22.31
C ASP A 257 13.45 10.14 -23.41
N ARG A 258 13.51 8.87 -23.82
CA ARG A 258 14.40 8.43 -24.90
C ARG A 258 13.98 9.00 -26.26
N LEU A 259 12.69 9.18 -26.52
CA LEU A 259 12.22 9.85 -27.74
C LEU A 259 12.61 11.34 -27.72
N ALA A 260 12.41 12.02 -26.58
CA ALA A 260 12.71 13.44 -26.39
C ALA A 260 14.20 13.77 -26.60
N LEU A 261 15.11 12.84 -26.31
CA LEU A 261 16.55 12.99 -26.59
C LEU A 261 16.88 13.15 -28.08
N SER A 262 16.06 12.61 -28.97
CA SER A 262 16.30 12.63 -30.42
C SER A 262 15.32 13.52 -31.19
N HIS A 263 14.06 13.59 -30.75
CA HIS A 263 12.97 14.30 -31.40
C HIS A 263 12.10 15.01 -30.34
N PRO A 264 12.57 16.11 -29.73
CA PRO A 264 11.85 16.78 -28.65
C PRO A 264 10.45 17.25 -29.05
N GLU A 265 10.29 17.79 -30.27
CA GLU A 265 9.00 18.23 -30.81
C GLU A 265 8.04 17.07 -31.14
N ALA A 266 8.57 15.90 -31.51
CA ALA A 266 7.73 14.74 -31.76
C ALA A 266 7.37 14.00 -30.47
N ALA A 267 8.32 13.90 -29.52
CA ALA A 267 8.05 13.41 -28.16
C ALA A 267 6.95 14.23 -27.49
N ALA A 268 6.97 15.53 -27.71
CA ALA A 268 5.92 16.45 -27.32
C ALA A 268 4.54 16.12 -27.88
N SER A 269 4.45 15.36 -28.97
CA SER A 269 3.27 15.22 -29.84
C SER A 269 2.69 13.80 -29.89
N VAL A 270 3.55 12.78 -29.84
CA VAL A 270 3.14 11.37 -29.77
C VAL A 270 2.39 11.09 -28.46
N TRP A 271 1.30 10.32 -28.54
CA TRP A 271 0.64 9.85 -27.32
C TRP A 271 1.40 8.63 -26.77
N ILE A 272 2.01 8.74 -25.59
CA ILE A 272 2.74 7.65 -24.91
C ILE A 272 2.23 7.53 -23.48
N GLY A 273 1.68 6.37 -23.11
CA GLY A 273 1.07 6.17 -21.80
C GLY A 273 0.63 4.74 -21.51
N THR A 274 -0.05 4.55 -20.39
CA THR A 274 -0.62 3.25 -20.03
C THR A 274 -2.03 3.07 -20.58
N PHE A 275 -2.49 1.83 -20.68
CA PHE A 275 -3.86 1.53 -21.09
C PHE A 275 -4.92 2.25 -20.24
N HIS A 276 -4.71 2.32 -18.93
CA HIS A 276 -5.63 2.99 -18.02
C HIS A 276 -5.64 4.51 -18.24
N ALA A 277 -4.47 5.13 -18.47
CA ALA A 277 -4.38 6.56 -18.76
C ALA A 277 -5.05 6.90 -20.10
N PHE A 278 -4.90 6.03 -21.10
CA PHE A 278 -5.62 6.17 -22.37
C PHE A 278 -7.13 6.01 -22.20
N GLY A 279 -7.53 5.02 -21.40
CA GLY A 279 -8.91 4.79 -21.00
C GLY A 279 -9.55 6.01 -20.37
N LEU A 280 -8.84 6.66 -19.44
CA LEU A 280 -9.26 7.91 -18.83
C LEU A 280 -9.35 9.07 -19.84
N ASP A 281 -8.41 9.19 -20.80
CA ASP A 281 -8.52 10.20 -21.88
C ASP A 281 -9.79 9.99 -22.71
N ILE A 282 -10.10 8.74 -23.08
CA ILE A 282 -11.34 8.41 -23.81
C ILE A 282 -12.56 8.78 -22.97
N VAL A 283 -12.59 8.40 -21.69
CA VAL A 283 -13.69 8.73 -20.79
C VAL A 283 -13.91 10.23 -20.69
N ARG A 284 -12.86 11.01 -20.42
CA ARG A 284 -12.93 12.49 -20.31
C ARG A 284 -13.42 13.11 -21.63
N ARG A 285 -12.89 12.64 -22.76
CA ARG A 285 -13.24 13.13 -24.11
C ARG A 285 -14.70 12.86 -24.49
N PHE A 286 -15.24 11.71 -24.08
CA PHE A 286 -16.59 11.28 -24.42
C PHE A 286 -17.51 11.21 -23.18
N HIS A 287 -17.24 12.03 -22.16
CA HIS A 287 -17.96 12.03 -20.89
C HIS A 287 -19.48 12.20 -21.07
N ASP A 288 -19.90 13.09 -21.99
CA ASP A 288 -21.31 13.30 -22.35
C ASP A 288 -22.01 12.01 -22.79
N ARG A 289 -21.32 11.17 -23.57
CA ARG A 289 -21.85 9.89 -24.07
C ARG A 289 -21.94 8.85 -22.96
N LEU A 290 -21.01 8.92 -22.00
CA LEU A 290 -20.98 8.06 -20.82
C LEU A 290 -21.88 8.57 -19.68
N ARG A 291 -22.47 9.76 -19.83
CA ARG A 291 -23.25 10.47 -18.79
C ARG A 291 -22.45 10.64 -17.49
N LEU A 292 -21.20 11.07 -17.63
CA LEU A 292 -20.29 11.38 -16.55
C LEU A 292 -19.90 12.86 -16.62
N PRO A 293 -19.43 13.48 -15.53
CA PRO A 293 -18.80 14.79 -15.60
C PRO A 293 -17.48 14.74 -16.39
N ALA A 294 -17.02 15.89 -16.88
CA ALA A 294 -15.78 16.00 -17.67
C ALA A 294 -14.52 15.52 -16.92
N SER A 295 -14.55 15.57 -15.59
CA SER A 295 -13.50 15.05 -14.70
C SER A 295 -14.13 14.14 -13.64
N PRO A 296 -14.40 12.87 -13.96
CA PRO A 296 -15.01 11.93 -13.03
C PRO A 296 -14.06 11.57 -11.89
N ARG A 297 -14.62 11.30 -10.71
CA ARG A 297 -13.85 10.89 -9.53
C ARG A 297 -13.33 9.47 -9.71
N LEU A 298 -12.05 9.24 -9.39
CA LEU A 298 -11.47 7.90 -9.37
C LEU A 298 -11.52 7.29 -7.98
N VAL A 299 -11.94 6.03 -7.90
CA VAL A 299 -12.11 5.27 -6.65
C VAL A 299 -11.06 4.16 -6.57
N ASP A 300 -10.27 4.19 -5.52
CA ASP A 300 -9.36 3.10 -5.17
C ASP A 300 -10.05 2.03 -4.30
N LYS A 301 -9.37 0.91 -4.06
CA LYS A 301 -9.94 -0.20 -3.29
C LYS A 301 -10.33 0.20 -1.86
N ALA A 302 -9.55 1.05 -1.20
CA ALA A 302 -9.83 1.48 0.17
C ALA A 302 -11.09 2.35 0.24
N THR A 303 -11.26 3.24 -0.74
CA THR A 303 -12.45 4.08 -0.92
C THR A 303 -13.66 3.22 -1.27
N ALA A 304 -13.51 2.24 -2.18
CA ALA A 304 -14.58 1.31 -2.55
C ALA A 304 -15.14 0.52 -1.34
N ILE A 305 -14.27 0.04 -0.44
CA ILE A 305 -14.72 -0.63 0.79
C ILE A 305 -15.48 0.34 1.69
N THR A 306 -15.02 1.59 1.81
CA THR A 306 -15.72 2.62 2.61
C THR A 306 -17.11 2.93 2.04
N MET A 307 -17.26 2.98 0.71
CA MET A 307 -18.56 3.14 0.04
C MET A 307 -19.48 1.94 0.32
N LEU A 308 -18.95 0.71 0.28
CA LEU A 308 -19.72 -0.52 0.47
C LEU A 308 -20.15 -0.76 1.92
N GLU A 309 -19.35 -0.33 2.90
CA GLU A 309 -19.64 -0.52 4.33
C GLU A 309 -21.02 -0.03 4.76
N GLY A 310 -21.45 1.11 4.23
CA GLY A 310 -22.77 1.66 4.55
C GLY A 310 -23.90 0.74 4.09
N VAL A 311 -23.77 0.09 2.93
CA VAL A 311 -24.86 -0.62 2.25
C VAL A 311 -24.93 -2.11 2.61
N ILE A 312 -23.82 -2.75 3.00
CA ILE A 312 -23.75 -4.18 3.32
C ILE A 312 -24.86 -4.69 4.27
N PRO A 313 -25.22 -3.99 5.37
CA PRO A 313 -26.31 -4.43 6.26
C PRO A 313 -27.67 -4.53 5.59
N SER A 314 -27.89 -3.81 4.48
CA SER A 314 -29.14 -3.84 3.73
C SER A 314 -29.20 -4.94 2.68
N LEU A 315 -28.06 -5.58 2.39
CA LEU A 315 -27.99 -6.67 1.44
C LEU A 315 -28.34 -8.01 2.10
N ALA A 316 -29.10 -8.85 1.39
CA ALA A 316 -29.46 -10.19 1.83
C ALA A 316 -28.28 -11.17 1.67
N LEU A 317 -27.24 -11.03 2.49
CA LEU A 317 -26.03 -11.86 2.47
C LEU A 317 -26.09 -12.92 3.57
N ASP A 318 -25.90 -14.21 3.32
CA ASP A 318 -25.87 -15.23 4.37
C ASP A 318 -24.44 -15.71 4.67
N HIS A 319 -23.57 -15.73 3.66
CA HIS A 319 -22.21 -16.24 3.73
C HIS A 319 -21.18 -15.15 4.00
N TYR A 320 -21.36 -13.96 3.43
CA TYR A 320 -20.44 -12.83 3.60
C TYR A 320 -20.90 -11.79 4.64
N ARG A 321 -22.01 -12.04 5.35
CA ARG A 321 -22.50 -11.21 6.47
C ARG A 321 -21.66 -11.42 7.73
N ASP A 322 -20.47 -10.81 7.77
CA ASP A 322 -19.68 -10.71 9.01
C ASP A 322 -20.18 -9.54 9.87
N LEU A 323 -20.84 -9.86 10.99
CA LEU A 323 -21.40 -8.87 11.92
C LEU A 323 -20.36 -8.27 12.89
N TRP A 324 -19.08 -8.64 12.77
CA TRP A 324 -17.98 -8.13 13.59
C TRP A 324 -16.93 -7.37 12.77
N ASP A 325 -16.63 -7.80 11.54
CA ASP A 325 -15.68 -7.10 10.65
C ASP A 325 -15.99 -7.35 9.15
N PRO A 326 -16.83 -6.53 8.51
CA PRO A 326 -17.19 -6.72 7.10
C PRO A 326 -16.03 -6.44 6.13
N GLU A 327 -14.95 -5.76 6.56
CA GLU A 327 -13.88 -5.28 5.67
C GLU A 327 -13.07 -6.40 5.00
N GLU A 328 -12.85 -7.53 5.69
CA GLU A 328 -12.03 -8.61 5.17
C GLU A 328 -12.68 -9.28 3.95
N ASN A 329 -13.98 -9.57 4.01
CA ASN A 329 -14.70 -10.19 2.89
C ASN A 329 -14.83 -9.23 1.69
N LEU A 330 -15.04 -7.93 1.95
CA LEU A 330 -15.19 -6.92 0.89
C LEU A 330 -13.95 -6.81 0.01
N ALA A 331 -12.76 -6.96 0.60
CA ALA A 331 -11.50 -6.88 -0.13
C ALA A 331 -11.36 -8.01 -1.18
N ASP A 332 -11.86 -9.20 -0.87
CA ASP A 332 -11.84 -10.36 -1.77
C ASP A 332 -12.94 -10.27 -2.84
N ILE A 333 -14.13 -9.80 -2.46
CA ILE A 333 -15.24 -9.56 -3.40
C ILE A 333 -14.83 -8.50 -4.44
N LEU A 334 -14.22 -7.38 -4.02
CA LEU A 334 -13.72 -6.36 -4.94
C LEU A 334 -12.63 -6.88 -5.87
N ALA A 335 -11.81 -7.85 -5.44
CA ALA A 335 -10.85 -8.50 -6.33
C ALA A 335 -11.55 -9.38 -7.38
N ALA A 336 -12.63 -10.09 -7.00
CA ALA A 336 -13.49 -10.82 -7.93
C ALA A 336 -14.19 -9.88 -8.93
N ILE A 337 -14.67 -8.72 -8.48
CA ILE A 337 -15.27 -7.68 -9.34
C ILE A 337 -14.24 -7.16 -10.33
N SER A 338 -13.03 -6.79 -9.87
CA SER A 338 -11.95 -6.35 -10.76
C SER A 338 -11.64 -7.42 -11.81
N ARG A 339 -11.61 -8.70 -11.43
CA ARG A 339 -11.41 -9.80 -12.38
C ARG A 339 -12.55 -9.94 -13.37
N ALA A 340 -13.80 -9.72 -12.96
CA ALA A 340 -14.94 -9.72 -13.85
C ALA A 340 -14.82 -8.60 -14.90
N LYS A 341 -14.44 -7.39 -14.48
CA LYS A 341 -14.20 -6.25 -15.39
C LYS A 341 -13.06 -6.52 -16.38
N ASP A 342 -11.98 -7.19 -15.94
CA ASP A 342 -10.88 -7.63 -16.82
C ASP A 342 -11.34 -8.59 -17.94
N GLU A 343 -12.46 -9.31 -17.73
CA GLU A 343 -13.09 -10.23 -18.68
C GLU A 343 -14.32 -9.61 -19.38
N LEU A 344 -14.56 -8.30 -19.20
CA LEU A 344 -15.73 -7.55 -19.71
C LEU A 344 -17.10 -8.03 -19.19
N VAL A 345 -17.11 -8.70 -18.03
CA VAL A 345 -18.32 -9.18 -17.34
C VAL A 345 -18.80 -8.11 -16.35
N ASP A 346 -20.00 -7.58 -16.58
CA ASP A 346 -20.67 -6.67 -15.64
C ASP A 346 -21.45 -7.42 -14.56
N HIS A 347 -22.03 -6.66 -13.63
CA HIS A 347 -22.82 -7.20 -12.53
C HIS A 347 -24.04 -8.01 -13.00
N VAL A 348 -24.65 -7.68 -14.14
CA VAL A 348 -25.80 -8.42 -14.70
C VAL A 348 -25.34 -9.79 -15.19
N ARG A 349 -24.31 -9.82 -16.04
CA ARG A 349 -23.79 -11.08 -16.56
C ARG A 349 -23.18 -11.95 -15.46
N TYR A 350 -22.55 -11.34 -14.45
CA TYR A 350 -22.04 -12.06 -13.29
C TYR A 350 -23.18 -12.79 -12.54
N ALA A 351 -24.31 -12.11 -12.32
CA ALA A 351 -25.49 -12.71 -11.69
C ALA A 351 -26.04 -13.90 -12.51
N GLU A 352 -26.14 -13.76 -13.84
CA GLU A 352 -26.58 -14.84 -14.72
C GLU A 352 -25.69 -16.09 -14.62
N LEU A 353 -24.36 -15.90 -14.51
CA LEU A 353 -23.41 -17.00 -14.33
C LEU A 353 -23.59 -17.67 -12.96
N ALA A 354 -23.81 -16.90 -11.90
CA ALA A 354 -24.10 -17.43 -10.57
C ALA A 354 -25.41 -18.26 -10.56
N GLU A 355 -26.47 -17.77 -11.20
CA GLU A 355 -27.73 -18.50 -11.36
C GLU A 355 -27.57 -19.78 -12.20
N ALA A 356 -26.71 -19.76 -13.22
CA ALA A 356 -26.38 -20.95 -14.00
C ALA A 356 -25.66 -22.00 -13.14
N MET A 357 -24.73 -21.58 -12.28
CA MET A 357 -24.08 -22.48 -11.31
C MET A 357 -25.07 -23.07 -10.32
N GLU A 358 -26.04 -22.29 -9.84
CA GLU A 358 -27.07 -22.80 -8.92
C GLU A 358 -27.93 -23.87 -9.58
N ARG A 359 -28.36 -23.65 -10.83
CA ARG A 359 -29.10 -24.65 -11.61
C ARG A 359 -28.30 -25.92 -11.90
N ALA A 360 -26.98 -25.79 -12.07
CA ALA A 360 -26.08 -26.91 -12.36
C ALA A 360 -25.58 -27.65 -11.11
N ALA A 361 -25.83 -27.13 -9.90
CA ALA A 361 -25.26 -27.67 -8.67
C ALA A 361 -25.88 -29.03 -8.27
N THR A 362 -25.03 -30.06 -8.16
CA THR A 362 -25.46 -31.43 -7.87
C THR A 362 -25.22 -31.83 -6.40
N ASP A 363 -24.28 -31.19 -5.71
CA ASP A 363 -23.88 -31.50 -4.33
C ASP A 363 -23.87 -30.25 -3.42
N ASP A 364 -23.66 -30.45 -2.11
CA ASP A 364 -23.69 -29.34 -1.15
C ASP A 364 -22.55 -28.34 -1.33
N ALA A 365 -21.38 -28.79 -1.80
CA ALA A 365 -20.23 -27.94 -2.01
C ALA A 365 -20.44 -27.00 -3.22
N THR A 366 -20.96 -27.55 -4.31
CA THR A 366 -21.33 -26.80 -5.52
C THR A 366 -22.51 -25.86 -5.26
N ARG A 367 -23.53 -26.29 -4.50
CA ARG A 367 -24.62 -25.41 -4.04
C ARG A 367 -24.13 -24.26 -3.18
N LEU A 368 -23.26 -24.52 -2.21
CA LEU A 368 -22.67 -23.47 -1.36
C LEU A 368 -21.86 -22.46 -2.18
N ARG A 369 -21.10 -22.95 -3.16
CA ARG A 369 -20.33 -22.09 -4.06
C ARG A 369 -21.22 -21.21 -4.92
N ALA A 370 -22.30 -21.75 -5.49
CA ALA A 370 -23.26 -20.98 -6.26
C ALA A 370 -23.93 -19.88 -5.42
N LYS A 371 -24.33 -20.19 -4.18
CA LYS A 371 -24.90 -19.20 -3.25
C LYS A 371 -23.92 -18.07 -2.92
N ARG A 372 -22.64 -18.39 -2.70
CA ARG A 372 -21.58 -17.38 -2.52
C ARG A 372 -21.41 -16.49 -3.75
N ALA A 373 -21.38 -17.08 -4.95
CA ALA A 373 -21.31 -16.32 -6.21
C ALA A 373 -22.54 -15.40 -6.40
N ALA A 374 -23.72 -15.83 -5.97
CA ALA A 374 -24.93 -15.00 -6.00
C ALA A 374 -24.82 -13.79 -5.03
N GLU A 375 -24.28 -13.99 -3.83
CA GLU A 375 -23.97 -12.90 -2.90
C GLU A 375 -22.92 -11.93 -3.45
N GLU A 376 -21.87 -12.45 -4.09
CA GLU A 376 -20.86 -11.64 -4.79
C GLU A 376 -21.50 -10.77 -5.89
N ALA A 377 -22.47 -11.31 -6.63
CA ALA A 377 -23.23 -10.57 -7.63
C ALA A 377 -24.09 -9.43 -7.02
N LEU A 378 -24.72 -9.67 -5.86
CA LEU A 378 -25.49 -8.65 -5.14
C LEU A 378 -24.60 -7.48 -4.70
N VAL A 379 -23.40 -7.78 -4.18
CA VAL A 379 -22.42 -6.77 -3.80
C VAL A 379 -21.89 -6.02 -5.02
N TYR A 380 -21.63 -6.71 -6.14
CA TYR A 380 -21.21 -6.05 -7.39
C TYR A 380 -22.28 -5.07 -7.90
N ALA A 381 -23.55 -5.48 -7.92
CA ALA A 381 -24.65 -4.59 -8.31
C ALA A 381 -24.80 -3.38 -7.39
N ALA A 382 -24.59 -3.54 -6.07
CA ALA A 382 -24.59 -2.43 -5.13
C ALA A 382 -23.41 -1.48 -5.34
N TYR A 383 -22.22 -2.03 -5.62
CA TYR A 383 -21.02 -1.24 -5.90
C TYR A 383 -21.17 -0.39 -7.17
N GLU A 384 -21.70 -0.96 -8.25
CA GLU A 384 -21.93 -0.22 -9.50
C GLU A 384 -22.92 0.94 -9.32
N ARG A 385 -23.94 0.77 -8.48
CA ARG A 385 -24.85 1.89 -8.12
C ARG A 385 -24.13 2.98 -7.36
N LEU A 386 -23.32 2.62 -6.36
CA LEU A 386 -22.56 3.60 -5.57
C LEU A 386 -21.56 4.39 -6.43
N LEU A 387 -20.91 3.74 -7.41
CA LEU A 387 -20.05 4.43 -8.37
C LEU A 387 -20.86 5.42 -9.23
N ALA A 388 -22.01 5.00 -9.75
CA ALA A 388 -22.87 5.85 -10.56
C ALA A 388 -23.43 7.06 -9.77
N ASP A 389 -23.92 6.83 -8.55
CA ASP A 389 -24.48 7.88 -7.69
C ASP A 389 -23.43 8.91 -7.24
N SER A 390 -22.14 8.55 -7.32
CA SER A 390 -21.00 9.41 -6.94
C SER A 390 -20.25 10.00 -8.13
N ASP A 391 -20.77 9.86 -9.37
CA ASP A 391 -20.09 10.25 -10.61
C ASP A 391 -18.63 9.73 -10.69
N ALA A 392 -18.46 8.49 -10.22
CA ALA A 392 -17.16 7.90 -9.96
C ALA A 392 -16.86 6.68 -10.84
N LEU A 393 -15.58 6.35 -10.96
CA LEU A 393 -15.06 5.23 -11.73
C LEU A 393 -13.98 4.51 -10.95
N ASP A 394 -13.93 3.19 -11.09
CA ASP A 394 -12.77 2.41 -10.64
C ASP A 394 -11.77 2.14 -11.78
N PHE A 395 -10.66 1.48 -11.45
CA PHE A 395 -9.63 1.16 -12.44
C PHE A 395 -10.11 0.20 -13.54
N GLY A 396 -11.02 -0.73 -13.24
CA GLY A 396 -11.56 -1.65 -14.25
C GLY A 396 -12.42 -0.93 -15.28
N ASP A 397 -13.19 0.08 -14.82
CA ASP A 397 -14.04 0.90 -15.68
C ASP A 397 -13.25 1.69 -16.73
N LEU A 398 -12.00 2.06 -16.43
CA LEU A 398 -11.13 2.77 -17.37
C LEU A 398 -10.83 1.95 -18.62
N ILE A 399 -10.98 0.63 -18.60
CA ILE A 399 -10.84 -0.21 -19.79
C ILE A 399 -12.22 -0.65 -20.29
N MET A 400 -13.04 -1.18 -19.39
CA MET A 400 -14.32 -1.78 -19.73
C MET A 400 -15.31 -0.77 -20.33
N LYS A 401 -15.41 0.45 -19.78
CA LYS A 401 -16.35 1.46 -20.30
C LYS A 401 -15.92 1.97 -21.68
N PRO A 402 -14.64 2.31 -21.96
CA PRO A 402 -14.20 2.62 -23.33
C PRO A 402 -14.46 1.52 -24.35
N VAL A 403 -14.25 0.25 -23.99
CA VAL A 403 -14.54 -0.89 -24.88
C VAL A 403 -16.04 -0.94 -25.22
N ARG A 404 -16.90 -0.85 -24.20
CA ARG A 404 -18.36 -0.83 -24.39
C ARG A 404 -18.83 0.39 -25.17
N LEU A 405 -18.29 1.57 -24.86
CA LEU A 405 -18.58 2.82 -25.58
C LEU A 405 -18.31 2.67 -27.08
N MET A 406 -17.17 2.09 -27.46
CA MET A 406 -16.83 1.88 -28.87
C MET A 406 -17.69 0.81 -29.54
N ALA A 407 -18.12 -0.22 -28.79
CA ALA A 407 -19.04 -1.23 -29.29
C ALA A 407 -20.45 -0.66 -29.53
N ASP A 408 -20.96 0.17 -28.60
CA ASP A 408 -22.29 0.77 -28.66
C ASP A 408 -22.35 2.00 -29.60
N HIS A 409 -21.20 2.65 -29.83
CA HIS A 409 -21.07 3.82 -30.69
C HIS A 409 -19.92 3.66 -31.70
N PRO A 410 -20.16 2.98 -32.84
CA PRO A 410 -19.14 2.75 -33.86
C PRO A 410 -18.46 4.03 -34.40
N GLN A 411 -19.15 5.17 -34.34
CA GLN A 411 -18.60 6.48 -34.70
C GLN A 411 -17.48 6.93 -33.76
N VAL A 412 -17.52 6.55 -32.48
CA VAL A 412 -16.44 6.83 -31.52
C VAL A 412 -15.21 6.01 -31.87
N ALA A 413 -15.39 4.71 -32.14
CA ALA A 413 -14.31 3.83 -32.58
C ALA A 413 -13.64 4.37 -33.87
N ARG A 414 -14.45 4.78 -34.86
CA ARG A 414 -13.95 5.37 -36.11
C ARG A 414 -13.19 6.69 -35.86
N ALA A 415 -13.68 7.56 -34.99
CA ALA A 415 -13.00 8.81 -34.67
C ALA A 415 -11.65 8.56 -33.99
N LEU A 416 -11.58 7.61 -33.06
CA LEU A 416 -10.34 7.21 -32.39
C LEU A 416 -9.36 6.55 -33.36
N ALA A 417 -9.82 5.66 -34.24
CA ALA A 417 -8.98 5.03 -35.27
C ALA A 417 -8.44 6.04 -36.31
N LEU A 418 -9.24 7.05 -36.69
CA LEU A 418 -8.79 8.13 -37.59
C LEU A 418 -7.73 9.02 -36.94
N ARG A 419 -7.85 9.26 -35.63
CA ARG A 419 -6.90 10.03 -34.84
C ARG A 419 -5.61 9.25 -34.62
N HIS A 420 -5.70 8.02 -34.12
CA HIS A 420 -4.56 7.18 -33.78
C HIS A 420 -4.31 6.17 -34.90
N ARG A 421 -3.70 6.65 -35.98
CA ARG A 421 -3.44 5.83 -37.17
C ARG A 421 -2.46 4.71 -36.91
N HIS A 422 -1.41 4.96 -36.12
CA HIS A 422 -0.40 3.96 -35.77
C HIS A 422 -0.53 3.57 -34.31
N ILE A 423 -0.81 2.30 -34.04
CA ILE A 423 -0.98 1.77 -32.69
C ILE A 423 0.20 0.86 -32.39
N LEU A 424 1.04 1.28 -31.44
CA LEU A 424 2.23 0.56 -30.99
C LEU A 424 2.00 0.08 -29.56
N VAL A 425 2.11 -1.22 -29.33
CA VAL A 425 1.86 -1.81 -28.01
C VAL A 425 3.12 -2.50 -27.49
N ASP A 426 3.60 -2.04 -26.35
CA ASP A 426 4.69 -2.67 -25.60
C ASP A 426 4.16 -3.65 -24.55
N GLU A 427 4.99 -4.65 -24.22
CA GLU A 427 4.68 -5.71 -23.26
C GLU A 427 3.33 -6.42 -23.50
N TYR A 428 3.04 -6.73 -24.78
CA TYR A 428 1.77 -7.33 -25.21
C TYR A 428 1.44 -8.66 -24.50
N GLN A 429 2.40 -9.34 -23.88
CA GLN A 429 2.12 -10.52 -23.04
C GLN A 429 1.38 -10.24 -21.73
N ASP A 430 1.33 -8.97 -21.29
CA ASP A 430 0.73 -8.58 -20.00
C ASP A 430 -0.69 -8.02 -20.14
N VAL A 431 -1.26 -8.02 -21.35
CA VAL A 431 -2.62 -7.54 -21.60
C VAL A 431 -3.65 -8.59 -21.16
N ASN A 432 -4.75 -8.13 -20.56
CA ASN A 432 -5.92 -8.94 -20.24
C ASN A 432 -6.95 -8.92 -21.38
N PHE A 433 -8.02 -9.71 -21.24
CA PHE A 433 -9.06 -9.83 -22.27
C PHE A 433 -9.69 -8.47 -22.63
N ALA A 434 -10.11 -7.68 -21.64
CA ALA A 434 -10.65 -6.35 -21.86
C ALA A 434 -9.69 -5.43 -22.65
N THR A 435 -8.39 -5.49 -22.36
CA THR A 435 -7.37 -4.72 -23.06
C THR A 435 -7.14 -5.20 -24.49
N VAL A 436 -7.17 -6.52 -24.75
CA VAL A 436 -7.13 -7.06 -26.12
C VAL A 436 -8.32 -6.53 -26.92
N ARG A 437 -9.51 -6.51 -26.33
CA ARG A 437 -10.72 -5.97 -26.97
C ARG A 437 -10.64 -4.46 -27.20
N LEU A 438 -9.99 -3.72 -26.30
CA LEU A 438 -9.70 -2.29 -26.50
C LEU A 438 -8.79 -2.09 -27.72
N ILE A 439 -7.70 -2.84 -27.83
CA ILE A 439 -6.77 -2.78 -28.97
C ILE A 439 -7.51 -3.13 -30.27
N ALA A 440 -8.30 -4.21 -30.27
CA ALA A 440 -9.08 -4.61 -31.44
C ALA A 440 -10.10 -3.56 -31.88
N ALA A 441 -10.74 -2.87 -30.93
CA ALA A 441 -11.68 -1.78 -31.24
C ALA A 441 -10.98 -0.55 -31.84
N LEU A 442 -9.73 -0.27 -31.45
CA LEU A 442 -8.91 0.81 -32.01
C LEU A 442 -8.33 0.43 -33.39
N ALA A 443 -7.97 -0.84 -33.58
CA ALA A 443 -7.41 -1.41 -34.81
C ALA A 443 -8.50 -1.70 -35.87
N ALA A 444 -9.34 -0.71 -36.15
CA ALA A 444 -10.53 -0.85 -37.01
C ALA A 444 -10.22 -1.17 -38.49
N ASP A 445 -8.98 -1.05 -38.94
CA ASP A 445 -8.48 -1.33 -40.29
C ASP A 445 -7.88 -2.75 -40.42
N GLU A 446 -8.50 -3.76 -39.80
CA GLU A 446 -7.94 -5.12 -39.67
C GLU A 446 -6.52 -5.14 -39.06
N GLY A 447 -6.14 -4.08 -38.35
CA GLY A 447 -4.83 -3.90 -37.73
C GLY A 447 -3.68 -3.61 -38.68
N GLU A 448 -3.92 -3.11 -39.91
CA GLU A 448 -2.85 -2.80 -40.88
C GLU A 448 -1.72 -1.93 -40.30
N ARG A 449 -2.02 -1.11 -39.29
CA ARG A 449 -1.08 -0.23 -38.60
C ARG A 449 -0.84 -0.58 -37.13
N LEU A 450 -1.26 -1.78 -36.72
CA LEU A 450 -1.00 -2.34 -35.41
C LEU A 450 0.39 -2.99 -35.37
N TRP A 451 1.19 -2.61 -34.39
CA TRP A 451 2.49 -3.20 -34.13
C TRP A 451 2.61 -3.49 -32.65
N VAL A 452 2.81 -4.75 -32.29
CA VAL A 452 2.88 -5.19 -30.90
C VAL A 452 4.22 -5.86 -30.65
N VAL A 453 4.79 -5.66 -29.46
CA VAL A 453 6.03 -6.30 -29.03
C VAL A 453 5.86 -6.95 -27.66
N GLY A 454 6.44 -8.13 -27.48
CA GLY A 454 6.36 -8.84 -26.21
C GLY A 454 7.14 -10.14 -26.18
N ASP A 455 7.09 -10.81 -25.03
CA ASP A 455 7.61 -12.16 -24.83
C ASP A 455 6.73 -12.91 -23.83
N ALA A 456 6.00 -13.92 -24.31
CA ALA A 456 5.06 -14.70 -23.52
C ALA A 456 5.72 -15.39 -22.31
N ARG A 457 7.04 -15.64 -22.36
CA ARG A 457 7.83 -16.20 -21.24
C ARG A 457 7.99 -15.22 -20.07
N GLN A 458 7.60 -13.96 -20.24
CA GLN A 458 7.66 -12.91 -19.23
C GLN A 458 6.26 -12.48 -18.73
N SER A 459 5.18 -13.20 -19.06
CA SER A 459 3.82 -12.89 -18.59
C SER A 459 3.66 -13.24 -17.11
N ILE A 460 3.82 -12.25 -16.23
CA ILE A 460 3.83 -12.44 -14.75
C ILE A 460 2.65 -11.78 -14.04
N TYR A 461 1.79 -11.06 -14.75
CA TYR A 461 0.64 -10.32 -14.19
C TYR A 461 -0.70 -11.07 -14.29
N ARG A 462 -0.69 -12.42 -14.26
CA ARG A 462 -1.91 -13.26 -14.40
C ARG A 462 -2.99 -12.93 -13.37
N PHE A 463 -2.60 -12.48 -12.18
CA PHE A 463 -3.51 -12.01 -11.13
C PHE A 463 -4.35 -10.77 -11.54
N ARG A 464 -3.98 -10.08 -12.63
CA ARG A 464 -4.72 -8.97 -13.28
C ARG A 464 -5.37 -9.39 -14.62
N GLY A 465 -5.57 -10.69 -14.85
CA GLY A 465 -6.16 -11.15 -16.11
C GLY A 465 -5.19 -11.30 -17.28
N ALA A 466 -3.91 -10.94 -17.13
CA ALA A 466 -2.95 -11.11 -18.20
C ALA A 466 -2.81 -12.59 -18.60
N THR A 467 -2.73 -12.84 -19.91
CA THR A 467 -2.55 -14.20 -20.44
C THR A 467 -1.55 -14.23 -21.58
N SER A 468 -0.59 -15.16 -21.50
CA SER A 468 0.34 -15.49 -22.58
C SER A 468 -0.40 -15.95 -23.85
N ALA A 469 -1.63 -16.47 -23.70
CA ALA A 469 -2.49 -16.87 -24.80
C ALA A 469 -2.77 -15.72 -25.78
N SER A 470 -2.81 -14.46 -25.32
CA SER A 470 -3.02 -13.28 -26.19
C SER A 470 -1.95 -13.17 -27.28
N MET A 471 -0.70 -13.56 -26.98
CA MET A 471 0.35 -13.58 -28.00
C MET A 471 0.16 -14.72 -29.02
N GLY A 472 -0.30 -15.89 -28.56
CA GLY A 472 -0.58 -17.03 -29.43
C GLY A 472 -1.78 -16.81 -30.35
N ALA A 473 -2.83 -16.18 -29.83
CA ALA A 473 -4.06 -15.88 -30.56
C ALA A 473 -3.93 -14.70 -31.54
N PHE A 474 -2.82 -13.95 -31.54
CA PHE A 474 -2.67 -12.76 -32.37
C PHE A 474 -2.89 -13.03 -33.87
N LYS A 475 -2.46 -14.19 -34.38
CA LYS A 475 -2.69 -14.60 -35.77
C LYS A 475 -4.13 -15.01 -36.07
N ASP A 476 -4.83 -15.51 -35.06
CA ASP A 476 -6.25 -15.84 -35.17
C ASP A 476 -7.09 -14.56 -35.17
N ASP A 477 -6.72 -13.59 -34.32
CA ASP A 477 -7.34 -12.27 -34.25
C ASP A 477 -7.06 -11.43 -35.50
N TYR A 478 -5.86 -11.58 -36.09
CA TYR A 478 -5.39 -10.84 -37.24
C TYR A 478 -4.80 -11.76 -38.32
N PRO A 479 -5.62 -12.31 -39.24
CA PRO A 479 -5.17 -13.32 -40.21
C PRO A 479 -4.05 -12.87 -41.17
N LYS A 480 -3.90 -11.55 -41.39
CA LYS A 480 -2.82 -10.96 -42.20
C LYS A 480 -1.54 -10.67 -41.39
N ALA A 481 -1.49 -11.04 -40.11
CA ALA A 481 -0.39 -10.72 -39.22
C ALA A 481 0.93 -11.34 -39.68
N THR A 482 2.01 -10.58 -39.52
CA THR A 482 3.38 -11.02 -39.76
C THR A 482 4.13 -11.10 -38.42
N ASP A 483 4.87 -12.18 -38.21
CA ASP A 483 5.71 -12.35 -37.02
C ASP A 483 7.16 -11.94 -37.31
N GLY A 484 7.77 -11.28 -36.34
CA GLY A 484 9.22 -11.06 -36.28
C GLY A 484 9.81 -11.60 -34.99
N ALA A 485 11.13 -11.79 -34.96
CA ALA A 485 11.85 -12.18 -33.75
C ALA A 485 13.19 -11.44 -33.63
N LEU A 486 13.51 -10.94 -32.43
CA LEU A 486 14.84 -10.41 -32.11
C LEU A 486 15.73 -11.52 -31.53
N THR A 487 16.93 -11.67 -32.10
CA THR A 487 17.84 -12.80 -31.79
C THR A 487 19.13 -12.39 -31.08
N VAL A 488 19.42 -11.09 -30.95
CA VAL A 488 20.63 -10.60 -30.27
C VAL A 488 20.28 -10.10 -28.89
N ASN A 489 20.97 -10.57 -27.85
CA ASN A 489 20.85 -10.09 -26.47
C ASN A 489 22.02 -9.15 -26.15
N TYR A 490 21.70 -7.93 -25.73
CA TYR A 490 22.64 -6.85 -25.40
C TYR A 490 22.91 -6.70 -23.90
N ARG A 491 22.20 -7.46 -23.06
CA ARG A 491 22.23 -7.33 -21.60
C ARG A 491 23.22 -8.29 -20.95
N SER A 492 23.04 -9.57 -21.23
CA SER A 492 23.59 -10.67 -20.44
C SER A 492 24.76 -11.35 -21.15
N ARG A 493 25.70 -11.89 -20.38
CA ARG A 493 26.75 -12.79 -20.89
C ARG A 493 26.16 -14.11 -21.38
N GLY A 494 26.87 -14.79 -22.27
CA GLY A 494 26.44 -16.05 -22.88
C GLY A 494 26.01 -17.10 -21.86
N GLU A 495 26.75 -17.24 -20.77
CA GLU A 495 26.50 -18.24 -19.72
C GLU A 495 25.15 -18.03 -19.01
N ILE A 496 24.74 -16.77 -18.79
CA ILE A 496 23.43 -16.45 -18.20
C ILE A 496 22.32 -16.76 -19.20
N ILE A 497 22.56 -16.45 -20.49
CA ILE A 497 21.63 -16.76 -21.59
C ILE A 497 21.41 -18.26 -21.68
N ASP A 498 22.47 -19.05 -21.60
CA ASP A 498 22.41 -20.51 -21.61
C ASP A 498 21.55 -21.03 -20.46
N THR A 499 21.70 -20.48 -19.25
CA THR A 499 20.90 -20.89 -18.08
C THR A 499 19.41 -20.66 -18.26
N PHE A 500 18.98 -19.43 -18.62
CA PHE A 500 17.55 -19.18 -18.78
C PHE A 500 16.97 -19.82 -20.06
N SER A 501 17.78 -20.03 -21.10
CA SER A 501 17.36 -20.73 -22.32
C SER A 501 17.21 -22.24 -22.07
N ALA A 502 18.11 -22.85 -21.29
CA ALA A 502 17.98 -24.24 -20.85
C ALA A 502 16.73 -24.44 -19.99
N PHE A 503 16.46 -23.52 -19.06
CA PHE A 503 15.20 -23.52 -18.32
C PHE A 503 14.01 -23.41 -19.27
N ALA A 504 14.04 -22.47 -20.22
CA ALA A 504 12.95 -22.28 -21.17
C ALA A 504 12.63 -23.55 -21.97
N SER A 505 13.65 -24.23 -22.50
CA SER A 505 13.53 -25.47 -23.26
C SER A 505 13.01 -26.65 -22.42
N SER A 506 13.16 -26.61 -21.09
CA SER A 506 12.68 -27.65 -20.18
C SER A 506 11.19 -27.52 -19.79
N VAL A 507 10.57 -26.35 -20.05
CA VAL A 507 9.19 -26.05 -19.67
C VAL A 507 8.28 -26.27 -20.88
N GLU A 508 7.28 -27.14 -20.76
CA GLU A 508 6.37 -27.46 -21.86
C GLU A 508 5.63 -26.24 -22.41
N ALA A 509 5.09 -25.38 -21.53
CA ALA A 509 4.39 -24.16 -21.94
C ALA A 509 5.27 -23.26 -22.83
N PHE A 510 6.57 -23.17 -22.53
CA PHE A 510 7.51 -22.37 -23.31
C PHE A 510 7.94 -23.02 -24.62
N ARG A 511 8.02 -24.36 -24.68
CA ARG A 511 8.32 -25.08 -25.93
C ARG A 511 7.25 -24.84 -27.00
N ARG A 512 6.00 -24.64 -26.61
CA ARG A 512 4.89 -24.31 -27.53
C ARG A 512 5.07 -22.93 -28.19
N LEU A 513 5.91 -22.05 -27.62
CA LEU A 513 6.24 -20.74 -28.15
C LEU A 513 7.43 -20.76 -29.13
N GLY A 514 8.03 -21.94 -29.38
CA GLY A 514 9.23 -22.08 -30.19
C GLY A 514 10.55 -21.90 -29.42
N ASP A 515 11.66 -22.23 -30.08
CA ASP A 515 13.00 -22.17 -29.52
C ASP A 515 13.43 -20.73 -29.21
N LEU A 516 13.91 -20.49 -27.99
CA LEU A 516 14.55 -19.22 -27.62
C LEU A 516 16.00 -19.22 -28.12
N ARG A 517 16.24 -18.70 -29.33
CA ARG A 517 17.58 -18.61 -29.94
C ARG A 517 18.14 -17.21 -29.79
N LEU A 518 18.97 -17.00 -28.76
CA LEU A 518 19.63 -15.72 -28.48
C LEU A 518 21.15 -15.83 -28.65
N THR A 519 21.75 -14.81 -29.23
CA THR A 519 23.21 -14.64 -29.32
C THR A 519 23.65 -13.48 -28.41
N ALA A 520 24.69 -13.69 -27.61
CA ALA A 520 25.22 -12.67 -26.70
C ALA A 520 26.06 -11.63 -27.46
N ASP A 521 25.64 -10.37 -27.50
CA ASP A 521 26.46 -9.27 -28.04
C ASP A 521 27.66 -8.98 -27.14
N ARG A 522 27.47 -9.12 -25.82
CA ARG A 522 28.53 -8.97 -24.80
C ARG A 522 29.50 -10.15 -24.73
N GLY A 523 29.30 -11.18 -25.54
CA GLY A 523 30.10 -12.41 -25.55
C GLY A 523 29.98 -13.27 -24.28
N ALA A 524 30.80 -14.31 -24.22
CA ALA A 524 30.97 -15.19 -23.06
C ALA A 524 31.96 -14.55 -22.06
N CYS A 525 31.72 -14.72 -20.76
CA CYS A 525 32.63 -14.26 -19.71
C CYS A 525 33.45 -15.39 -19.06
N GLY A 526 33.18 -16.65 -19.41
CA GLY A 526 33.83 -17.84 -18.86
C GLY A 526 33.40 -18.20 -17.43
N ARG A 527 32.40 -17.51 -16.86
CA ARG A 527 31.91 -17.74 -15.48
C ARG A 527 30.44 -18.12 -15.52
N ARG A 528 30.09 -19.36 -15.20
CA ARG A 528 28.69 -19.77 -15.16
C ARG A 528 28.00 -19.35 -13.86
N PRO A 529 26.67 -19.25 -13.84
CA PRO A 529 25.92 -19.08 -12.61
C PRO A 529 26.21 -20.19 -11.59
N VAL A 530 26.07 -19.89 -10.31
CA VAL A 530 26.37 -20.84 -9.21
C VAL A 530 25.18 -21.01 -8.27
N MET A 531 25.09 -22.18 -7.62
CA MET A 531 24.10 -22.47 -6.57
C MET A 531 24.80 -22.70 -5.23
N HIS A 532 24.57 -21.80 -4.28
CA HIS A 532 25.07 -21.89 -2.92
C HIS A 532 24.09 -22.62 -2.01
N GLU A 533 24.63 -23.38 -1.05
CA GLU A 533 23.87 -24.08 -0.03
C GLU A 533 24.18 -23.52 1.36
N ALA A 534 23.13 -23.29 2.13
CA ALA A 534 23.21 -22.90 3.53
C ALA A 534 22.48 -23.93 4.41
N GLY A 535 22.81 -23.94 5.71
CA GLY A 535 22.13 -24.78 6.69
C GLY A 535 20.68 -24.32 6.88
N THR A 536 20.48 -23.34 7.74
CA THR A 536 19.19 -22.76 8.10
C THR A 536 18.84 -21.53 7.24
N PRO A 537 17.60 -21.01 7.30
CA PRO A 537 17.24 -19.75 6.64
C PRO A 537 18.03 -18.53 7.14
N ASP A 538 18.56 -18.57 8.36
CA ASP A 538 19.39 -17.50 8.92
C ASP A 538 20.83 -17.61 8.41
N ASP A 539 21.35 -18.84 8.22
CA ASP A 539 22.63 -19.09 7.55
C ASP A 539 22.58 -18.65 6.08
N GLU A 540 21.44 -18.82 5.40
CA GLU A 540 21.24 -18.32 4.04
C GLU A 540 21.37 -16.80 3.98
N ILE A 541 20.82 -16.07 4.97
CA ILE A 541 20.99 -14.61 5.05
C ILE A 541 22.45 -14.24 5.30
N ALA A 542 23.12 -14.94 6.22
CA ALA A 542 24.54 -14.72 6.51
C ALA A 542 25.44 -14.95 5.29
N LEU A 543 25.12 -15.97 4.49
CA LEU A 543 25.84 -16.33 3.27
C LEU A 543 25.59 -15.32 2.14
N VAL A 544 24.35 -14.88 1.94
CA VAL A 544 24.03 -13.84 0.96
C VAL A 544 24.74 -12.53 1.33
N ALA A 545 24.71 -12.12 2.60
CA ALA A 545 25.42 -10.92 3.05
C ALA A 545 26.94 -11.02 2.78
N ALA A 546 27.56 -12.17 3.05
CA ALA A 546 28.97 -12.39 2.73
C ALA A 546 29.24 -12.34 1.23
N SER A 547 28.33 -12.90 0.43
CA SER A 547 28.44 -12.91 -1.03
C SER A 547 28.30 -11.53 -1.65
N VAL A 548 27.44 -10.67 -1.09
CA VAL A 548 27.33 -9.26 -1.50
C VAL A 548 28.62 -8.51 -1.18
N ALA A 549 29.14 -8.66 0.05
CA ALA A 549 30.37 -8.00 0.46
C ALA A 549 31.56 -8.43 -0.42
N GLU A 550 31.70 -9.72 -0.70
CA GLU A 550 32.73 -10.26 -1.59
C GLU A 550 32.62 -9.73 -3.02
N ALA A 551 31.40 -9.54 -3.54
CA ALA A 551 31.20 -8.92 -4.85
C ALA A 551 31.57 -7.43 -4.87
N ASN A 552 31.27 -6.71 -3.77
CA ASN A 552 31.65 -5.31 -3.60
C ASN A 552 33.16 -5.14 -3.52
N ASP A 553 33.84 -5.96 -2.73
CA ASP A 553 35.30 -5.99 -2.65
C ASP A 553 35.93 -6.41 -3.99
N GLY A 554 35.20 -7.18 -4.80
CA GLY A 554 35.54 -7.56 -6.17
C GLY A 554 35.25 -6.49 -7.24
N GLY A 555 34.78 -5.29 -6.85
CA GLY A 555 34.58 -4.14 -7.74
C GLY A 555 33.19 -3.99 -8.34
N ILE A 556 32.17 -4.70 -7.83
CA ILE A 556 30.76 -4.47 -8.21
C ILE A 556 30.09 -3.66 -7.09
N ASP A 557 29.87 -2.36 -7.32
CA ASP A 557 29.23 -1.46 -6.36
C ASP A 557 27.89 -2.01 -5.85
N TYR A 558 27.51 -1.68 -4.61
CA TYR A 558 26.26 -2.18 -4.02
C TYR A 558 25.03 -1.83 -4.86
N ARG A 559 24.97 -0.63 -5.45
CA ARG A 559 23.87 -0.19 -6.34
C ARG A 559 23.66 -1.08 -7.57
N ASP A 560 24.70 -1.76 -8.02
CA ASP A 560 24.68 -2.64 -9.21
C ASP A 560 24.39 -4.11 -8.84
N GLN A 561 24.18 -4.38 -7.55
CA GLN A 561 23.75 -5.67 -7.01
C GLN A 561 22.27 -5.67 -6.61
N ALA A 562 21.58 -6.78 -6.84
CA ALA A 562 20.18 -6.95 -6.42
C ALA A 562 19.89 -8.30 -5.77
N ILE A 563 19.02 -8.30 -4.76
CA ILE A 563 18.44 -9.51 -4.15
C ILE A 563 16.98 -9.63 -4.60
N LEU A 564 16.65 -10.72 -5.29
CA LEU A 564 15.32 -10.97 -5.84
C LEU A 564 14.60 -12.08 -5.07
N CYS A 565 13.45 -11.76 -4.47
CA CYS A 565 12.62 -12.72 -3.73
C CYS A 565 11.20 -12.86 -4.30
N THR A 566 10.52 -13.96 -3.99
CA THR A 566 9.11 -14.17 -4.40
C THR A 566 8.09 -13.44 -3.51
N ALA A 567 8.47 -13.03 -2.30
CA ALA A 567 7.57 -12.46 -1.31
C ALA A 567 8.24 -11.37 -0.45
N ASN A 568 7.42 -10.41 0.01
CA ASN A 568 7.87 -9.23 0.75
C ASN A 568 8.39 -9.54 2.16
N ASP A 569 7.84 -10.55 2.81
CA ASP A 569 8.29 -11.03 4.13
C ASP A 569 9.74 -11.53 4.08
N ARG A 570 10.12 -12.22 2.99
CA ARG A 570 11.49 -12.67 2.81
C ARG A 570 12.44 -11.50 2.52
N LEU A 571 12.00 -10.49 1.76
CA LEU A 571 12.75 -9.24 1.58
C LEU A 571 13.00 -8.54 2.91
N ALA A 572 11.98 -8.42 3.77
CA ALA A 572 12.15 -7.82 5.10
C ALA A 572 13.18 -8.57 5.96
N ALA A 573 13.18 -9.91 5.90
CA ALA A 573 14.17 -10.73 6.61
C ALA A 573 15.60 -10.53 6.08
N PHE A 574 15.78 -10.47 4.75
CA PHE A 574 17.09 -10.16 4.16
C PHE A 574 17.53 -8.74 4.48
N ALA A 575 16.64 -7.74 4.37
CA ALA A 575 16.94 -6.36 4.70
C ALA A 575 17.45 -6.24 6.15
N ALA A 576 16.69 -6.76 7.11
CA ALA A 576 17.08 -6.75 8.52
C ALA A 576 18.42 -7.46 8.76
N GLY A 577 18.63 -8.62 8.14
CA GLY A 577 19.86 -9.39 8.34
C GLY A 577 21.09 -8.82 7.62
N LEU A 578 20.94 -8.14 6.49
CA LEU A 578 22.01 -7.41 5.80
C LEU A 578 22.36 -6.14 6.58
N THR A 579 21.37 -5.35 7.01
CA THR A 579 21.59 -4.16 7.83
C THR A 579 22.28 -4.49 9.15
N ALA A 580 21.90 -5.60 9.81
CA ALA A 580 22.58 -6.08 11.01
C ALA A 580 24.08 -6.40 10.81
N ARG A 581 24.51 -6.58 9.56
CA ARG A 581 25.90 -6.85 9.15
C ARG A 581 26.57 -5.65 8.48
N ASN A 582 25.99 -4.46 8.63
CA ASN A 582 26.46 -3.21 8.01
C ASN A 582 26.50 -3.22 6.48
N ILE A 583 25.67 -4.06 5.84
CA ILE A 583 25.50 -4.02 4.38
C ILE A 583 24.42 -3.00 4.03
N PRO A 584 24.71 -1.99 3.19
CA PRO A 584 23.74 -0.98 2.79
C PRO A 584 22.65 -1.61 1.92
N VAL A 585 21.38 -1.37 2.26
CA VAL A 585 20.23 -1.92 1.53
C VAL A 585 19.24 -0.83 1.16
N LEU A 586 18.76 -0.89 -0.08
CA LEU A 586 17.66 -0.07 -0.56
C LEU A 586 16.36 -0.86 -0.41
N TYR A 587 15.78 -0.81 0.78
CA TYR A 587 14.51 -1.45 1.13
C TYR A 587 13.73 -0.59 2.13
N LEU A 588 12.57 -0.08 1.72
CA LEU A 588 11.74 0.74 2.58
C LEU A 588 10.88 -0.11 3.52
N GLY A 589 10.39 -1.25 3.02
CA GLY A 589 9.43 -2.08 3.74
C GLY A 589 8.03 -1.45 3.86
N PRO A 590 7.19 -1.94 4.78
CA PRO A 590 5.90 -1.33 5.11
C PRO A 590 6.08 0.10 5.64
N LEU A 591 5.61 1.11 4.92
CA LEU A 591 5.89 2.52 5.22
C LEU A 591 5.36 2.90 6.61
N PHE A 592 4.11 2.55 6.91
CA PHE A 592 3.46 2.93 8.17
C PHE A 592 3.95 2.12 9.39
N GLU A 593 4.75 1.07 9.19
CA GLU A 593 5.35 0.32 10.30
C GLU A 593 6.72 0.86 10.70
N ARG A 594 7.33 1.74 9.88
CA ARG A 594 8.65 2.31 10.14
C ARG A 594 8.65 3.16 11.41
N PRO A 595 9.71 3.12 12.23
CA PRO A 595 9.78 3.85 13.50
C PRO A 595 9.49 5.35 13.36
N GLU A 596 10.15 6.02 12.41
CA GLU A 596 10.02 7.44 12.13
C GLU A 596 8.61 7.84 11.69
N ILE A 597 7.91 6.96 10.95
CA ILE A 597 6.53 7.21 10.54
C ILE A 597 5.56 6.98 11.69
N LYS A 598 5.82 5.98 12.54
CA LYS A 598 5.05 5.78 13.78
C LYS A 598 5.20 6.93 14.76
N ASP A 599 6.34 7.61 14.79
CA ASP A 599 6.53 8.82 15.59
C ASP A 599 5.62 9.94 15.10
N LEU A 600 5.58 10.19 13.79
CA LEU A 600 4.68 11.19 13.19
C LEU A 600 3.20 10.84 13.34
N LEU A 601 2.82 9.58 13.13
CA LEU A 601 1.45 9.10 13.37
C LEU A 601 1.05 9.24 14.84
N SER A 602 1.98 9.00 15.76
CA SER A 602 1.76 9.16 17.19
C SER A 602 1.56 10.62 17.59
N LEU A 603 2.30 11.56 16.98
CA LEU A 603 2.11 13.00 17.14
C LEU A 603 0.74 13.45 16.58
N LEU A 604 0.40 13.05 15.35
CA LEU A 604 -0.90 13.38 14.73
C LEU A 604 -2.08 12.82 15.53
N ALA A 605 -1.91 11.66 16.19
CA ALA A 605 -2.94 11.08 17.02
C ALA A 605 -3.31 11.95 18.24
N LEU A 606 -2.36 12.75 18.77
CA LEU A 606 -2.65 13.64 19.90
C LEU A 606 -3.68 14.73 19.58
N PHE A 607 -3.83 15.09 18.30
CA PHE A 607 -4.79 16.12 17.85
C PHE A 607 -6.25 15.65 17.86
N HIS A 608 -6.51 14.35 17.99
CA HIS A 608 -7.88 13.83 18.06
C HIS A 608 -8.12 12.85 19.21
N ASP A 609 -7.07 12.33 19.86
CA ASP A 609 -7.19 11.46 21.03
C ASP A 609 -7.12 12.25 22.35
N PRO A 610 -8.25 12.48 23.04
CA PRO A 610 -8.25 13.18 24.32
C PRO A 610 -7.51 12.44 25.44
N ARG A 611 -7.26 11.13 25.27
CA ARG A 611 -6.55 10.31 26.25
C ARG A 611 -5.06 10.17 25.96
N ALA A 612 -4.56 10.78 24.89
CA ALA A 612 -3.16 10.79 24.48
C ALA A 612 -2.50 9.40 24.55
N ALA A 613 -3.18 8.35 24.07
CA ALA A 613 -2.70 6.97 24.19
C ALA A 613 -1.35 6.74 23.47
N THR A 614 -1.05 7.56 22.47
CA THR A 614 0.22 7.55 21.73
C THR A 614 1.36 8.29 22.42
N LEU A 615 1.11 8.96 23.56
CA LEU A 615 2.13 9.69 24.30
C LEU A 615 3.31 8.79 24.70
N VAL A 616 3.07 7.51 24.96
CA VAL A 616 4.14 6.54 25.26
C VAL A 616 5.16 6.42 24.13
N ARG A 617 4.74 6.59 22.87
CA ARG A 617 5.64 6.60 21.71
C ARG A 617 6.23 8.00 21.49
N VAL A 618 5.41 9.06 21.61
CA VAL A 618 5.88 10.46 21.49
C VAL A 618 6.99 10.76 22.50
N ALA A 619 6.90 10.23 23.71
CA ALA A 619 7.91 10.35 24.76
C ALA A 619 9.28 9.70 24.42
N MET A 620 9.40 8.99 23.30
CA MET A 620 10.67 8.46 22.79
C MET A 620 11.32 9.38 21.74
N ILE A 621 10.59 10.37 21.24
CA ILE A 621 11.10 11.35 20.28
C ILE A 621 12.11 12.23 21.02
N PRO A 622 13.38 12.33 20.56
CA PRO A 622 14.45 13.01 21.30
C PRO A 622 14.09 14.43 21.77
N GLU A 623 13.36 15.18 20.96
CA GLU A 623 13.02 16.57 21.18
C GLU A 623 11.99 16.78 22.31
N VAL A 624 11.18 15.76 22.60
CA VAL A 624 10.12 15.75 23.64
C VAL A 624 10.21 14.52 24.55
N ALA A 625 11.43 14.00 24.74
CA ALA A 625 11.65 12.74 25.45
C ALA A 625 11.18 12.79 26.91
N MET A 626 10.51 11.73 27.38
CA MET A 626 9.94 11.66 28.72
C MET A 626 10.03 10.24 29.29
N GLY A 627 10.26 10.11 30.60
CA GLY A 627 10.30 8.81 31.26
C GLY A 627 8.93 8.15 31.37
N LEU A 628 8.90 6.81 31.41
CA LEU A 628 7.65 6.04 31.49
C LEU A 628 6.77 6.39 32.70
N GLY A 629 7.39 6.75 33.83
CA GLY A 629 6.68 7.15 35.05
C GLY A 629 5.87 8.42 34.87
N ASP A 630 6.42 9.42 34.18
CA ASP A 630 5.73 10.68 33.87
C ASP A 630 4.58 10.43 32.88
N VAL A 631 4.80 9.61 31.85
CA VAL A 631 3.74 9.19 30.91
C VAL A 631 2.57 8.51 31.66
N ALA A 632 2.87 7.65 32.62
CA ALA A 632 1.85 6.99 33.44
C ALA A 632 1.05 7.99 34.29
N LEU A 633 1.70 9.02 34.84
CA LEU A 633 1.03 10.08 35.60
C LEU A 633 0.08 10.90 34.71
N VAL A 634 0.52 11.26 33.50
CA VAL A 634 -0.34 11.92 32.50
C VAL A 634 -1.55 11.04 32.17
N ALA A 635 -1.34 9.75 31.91
CA ALA A 635 -2.42 8.82 31.61
C ALA A 635 -3.43 8.63 32.77
N VAL A 636 -2.99 8.73 34.03
CA VAL A 636 -3.89 8.77 35.19
C VAL A 636 -4.72 10.05 35.17
N HIS A 637 -4.09 11.20 34.99
CA HIS A 637 -4.78 12.50 34.96
C HIS A 637 -5.84 12.57 33.85
N LEU A 638 -5.50 12.14 32.63
CA LEU A 638 -6.41 12.18 31.47
C LEU A 638 -7.62 11.23 31.58
N ARG A 639 -7.58 10.25 32.48
CA ARG A 639 -8.75 9.39 32.75
C ARG A 639 -9.82 10.11 33.55
N GLU A 640 -9.42 11.04 34.41
CA GLU A 640 -10.32 11.79 35.30
C GLU A 640 -10.69 13.16 34.72
N ALA A 641 -9.86 13.71 33.83
CA ALA A 641 -10.08 15.00 33.20
C ALA A 641 -11.24 14.98 32.18
N ALA A 642 -12.10 16.00 32.24
CA ALA A 642 -13.09 16.29 31.22
C ALA A 642 -12.54 17.38 30.29
N GLY A 643 -11.87 16.98 29.22
CA GLY A 643 -11.24 17.91 28.26
C GLY A 643 -11.14 17.33 26.85
N GLY A 644 -11.02 18.22 25.87
CA GLY A 644 -10.76 17.84 24.48
C GLY A 644 -9.31 17.43 24.23
N PRO A 645 -8.97 16.98 23.02
CA PRO A 645 -7.59 16.72 22.61
C PRO A 645 -6.68 17.93 22.89
N LEU A 646 -5.44 17.66 23.30
CA LEU A 646 -4.39 18.65 23.63
C LEU A 646 -4.69 19.65 24.77
N ALA A 647 -5.94 19.84 25.21
CA ALA A 647 -6.29 20.83 26.24
C ALA A 647 -5.51 20.63 27.56
N TRP A 648 -5.22 19.38 27.88
CA TRP A 648 -4.44 19.00 29.06
C TRP A 648 -2.99 19.50 29.06
N LEU A 649 -2.46 19.96 27.92
CA LEU A 649 -1.13 20.57 27.83
C LEU A 649 -1.10 21.99 28.43
N GLU A 650 -2.24 22.67 28.55
CA GLU A 650 -2.32 24.00 29.19
C GLU A 650 -1.98 23.92 30.68
N ASP A 651 -2.46 22.88 31.35
CA ASP A 651 -2.25 22.61 32.77
C ASP A 651 -1.02 21.74 33.06
N ALA A 652 -0.12 21.56 32.09
CA ALA A 652 1.02 20.64 32.20
C ALA A 652 1.91 20.91 33.43
N ASP A 653 2.06 22.18 33.82
CA ASP A 653 2.84 22.60 34.99
C ASP A 653 2.13 22.32 36.34
N ALA A 654 0.81 22.15 36.33
CA ALA A 654 0.01 21.86 37.51
C ALA A 654 -0.11 20.36 37.82
N LEU A 655 0.35 19.48 36.90
CA LEU A 655 0.25 18.03 37.06
C LEU A 655 1.09 17.53 38.26
N PRO A 656 0.45 16.94 39.29
CA PRO A 656 1.15 16.53 40.50
C PRO A 656 2.06 15.33 40.25
N GLY A 657 3.29 15.38 40.77
CA GLY A 657 4.24 14.26 40.73
C GLY A 657 5.10 14.16 39.47
N LEU A 658 4.88 15.00 38.46
CA LEU A 658 5.75 15.04 37.27
C LEU A 658 7.17 15.49 37.61
N SER A 659 8.16 14.81 37.02
CA SER A 659 9.56 15.21 37.07
C SER A 659 9.81 16.55 36.36
N LEU A 660 10.94 17.20 36.67
CA LEU A 660 11.34 18.45 35.98
C LEU A 660 11.53 18.22 34.46
N ALA A 661 12.10 17.08 34.08
CA ALA A 661 12.26 16.71 32.68
C ALA A 661 10.90 16.46 32.02
N GLY A 662 9.97 15.78 32.70
CA GLY A 662 8.61 15.57 32.21
C GLY A 662 7.86 16.87 31.97
N ARG A 663 7.94 17.83 32.90
CA ARG A 663 7.33 19.17 32.74
C ARG A 663 7.91 19.92 31.54
N GLU A 664 9.23 19.91 31.39
CA GLU A 664 9.89 20.55 30.25
C GLU A 664 9.49 19.93 28.91
N SER A 665 9.43 18.60 28.84
CA SER A 665 8.98 17.89 27.63
C SER A 665 7.52 18.19 27.29
N LEU A 666 6.64 18.32 28.30
CA LEU A 666 5.26 18.75 28.06
C LEU A 666 5.16 20.21 27.59
N ARG A 667 5.99 21.13 28.09
CA ARG A 667 6.03 22.51 27.57
C ARG A 667 6.46 22.54 26.11
N ARG A 668 7.50 21.80 25.74
CA ARG A 668 7.93 21.68 24.33
C ARG A 668 6.84 21.09 23.45
N LEU A 669 6.13 20.07 23.94
CA LEU A 669 5.01 19.47 23.22
C LEU A 669 3.85 20.46 23.06
N ARG A 670 3.52 21.23 24.10
CA ARG A 670 2.52 22.31 24.04
C ARG A 670 2.91 23.36 23.00
N ASP A 671 4.15 23.82 23.00
CA ASP A 671 4.62 24.85 22.08
C ASP A 671 4.66 24.33 20.63
N ALA A 672 4.98 23.03 20.45
CA ALA A 672 4.98 22.38 19.14
C ALA A 672 3.57 22.13 18.57
N CYS A 673 2.62 21.73 19.41
CA CYS A 673 1.23 21.43 19.03
C CYS A 673 0.29 22.64 19.10
N GLY A 674 0.73 23.76 19.69
CA GLY A 674 -0.09 24.95 19.89
C GLY A 674 -0.28 25.79 18.62
N GLY A 675 -1.45 26.42 18.51
CA GLY A 675 -1.76 27.40 17.47
C GLY A 675 -2.29 26.82 16.14
N PHE A 676 -2.52 25.51 16.05
CA PHE A 676 -3.23 24.93 14.92
C PHE A 676 -4.75 25.09 15.08
N GLU A 677 -5.44 25.37 13.98
CA GLU A 677 -6.90 25.32 13.93
C GLU A 677 -7.41 23.88 14.14
N ALA A 678 -8.60 23.73 14.71
CA ALA A 678 -9.21 22.42 14.96
C ALA A 678 -9.37 21.57 13.68
N ARG A 679 -9.53 22.23 12.53
CA ARG A 679 -9.68 21.61 11.20
C ARG A 679 -8.42 21.74 10.33
N ALA A 680 -7.27 22.01 10.95
CA ALA A 680 -6.01 22.09 10.20
C ALA A 680 -5.75 20.79 9.44
N HIS A 681 -5.34 20.93 8.18
CA HIS A 681 -5.03 19.79 7.34
C HIS A 681 -3.84 19.00 7.92
N PRO A 682 -3.87 17.65 8.00
CA PRO A 682 -2.82 16.87 8.64
C PRO A 682 -1.45 17.04 8.01
N TRP A 683 -1.38 17.34 6.71
CA TRP A 683 -0.13 17.71 6.06
C TRP A 683 0.47 19.01 6.63
N ASN A 684 -0.33 20.05 6.90
CA ASN A 684 0.15 21.31 7.48
C ASN A 684 0.70 21.06 8.89
N VAL A 685 -0.03 20.28 9.70
CA VAL A 685 0.39 19.90 11.05
C VAL A 685 1.69 19.11 11.02
N ALA A 686 1.76 18.03 10.23
CA ALA A 686 2.92 17.17 10.16
C ALA A 686 4.15 17.88 9.59
N SER A 687 4.00 18.69 8.54
CA SER A 687 5.09 19.44 7.92
C SER A 687 5.65 20.51 8.86
N ALA A 688 4.80 21.24 9.58
CA ALA A 688 5.24 22.21 10.58
C ALA A 688 5.97 21.54 11.76
N LEU A 689 5.49 20.38 12.22
CA LEU A 689 6.19 19.57 13.24
C LEU A 689 7.57 19.11 12.75
N VAL A 690 7.65 18.66 11.49
CA VAL A 690 8.87 18.11 10.91
C VAL A 690 9.91 19.20 10.60
N LEU A 691 9.50 20.35 10.06
CA LEU A 691 10.41 21.41 9.62
C LEU A 691 10.76 22.38 10.77
N ASP A 692 9.76 23.01 11.36
CA ASP A 692 9.98 24.22 12.17
C ASP A 692 9.83 23.98 13.67
N ARG A 693 8.82 23.21 14.11
CA ARG A 693 8.46 23.10 15.53
C ARG A 693 9.33 22.11 16.30
N LEU A 694 9.66 20.95 15.70
CA LEU A 694 10.53 19.94 16.31
C LEU A 694 11.86 19.77 15.58
N GLY A 695 12.06 20.37 14.39
CA GLY A 695 13.33 20.31 13.66
C GLY A 695 13.77 18.90 13.23
N ILE A 696 12.82 17.96 13.07
CA ILE A 696 13.06 16.56 12.68
C ILE A 696 13.79 16.49 11.33
N ALA A 697 13.35 17.27 10.34
CA ALA A 697 13.96 17.29 9.02
C ALA A 697 15.41 17.77 9.06
N ARG A 698 15.75 18.73 9.92
CA ARG A 698 17.12 19.23 10.07
C ARG A 698 18.05 18.13 10.62
N ARG A 699 17.56 17.37 11.62
CA ARG A 699 18.30 16.22 12.18
C ARG A 699 18.52 15.13 11.14
N ILE A 700 17.51 14.81 10.35
CA ILE A 700 17.59 13.80 9.29
C ILE A 700 18.49 14.27 8.13
N GLY A 701 18.33 15.52 7.68
CA GLY A 701 19.10 16.07 6.55
C GLY A 701 20.58 16.28 6.84
N GLY A 702 20.96 16.45 8.11
CA GLY A 702 22.36 16.48 8.56
C GLY A 702 23.01 15.11 8.70
N ALA A 703 22.26 14.02 8.52
CA ALA A 703 22.76 12.68 8.79
C ALA A 703 23.63 12.12 7.66
N THR A 704 24.65 11.35 8.05
CA THR A 704 25.63 10.77 7.12
C THR A 704 25.37 9.30 6.81
N THR A 705 24.55 8.61 7.61
CA THR A 705 24.28 7.18 7.44
C THR A 705 23.20 6.93 6.39
N LEU A 706 23.28 5.80 5.69
CA LEU A 706 22.23 5.38 4.76
C LEU A 706 20.88 5.18 5.48
N ALA A 707 20.90 4.66 6.71
CA ALA A 707 19.69 4.42 7.50
C ALA A 707 18.92 5.73 7.73
N ASP A 708 19.61 6.80 8.09
CA ASP A 708 18.98 8.10 8.30
C ASP A 708 18.49 8.72 6.98
N ARG A 709 19.25 8.58 5.88
CA ARG A 709 18.78 9.00 4.54
C ARG A 709 17.51 8.26 4.14
N MET A 710 17.40 6.98 4.46
CA MET A 710 16.19 6.19 4.22
C MET A 710 15.02 6.62 5.11
N ALA A 711 15.28 7.04 6.35
CA ALA A 711 14.27 7.67 7.18
C ALA A 711 13.76 8.98 6.56
N GLY A 712 14.66 9.79 5.98
CA GLY A 712 14.27 11.00 5.22
C GLY A 712 13.35 10.69 4.05
N VAL A 713 13.72 9.73 3.21
CA VAL A 713 12.88 9.28 2.10
C VAL A 713 11.51 8.78 2.58
N ALA A 714 11.46 8.02 3.67
CA ALA A 714 10.20 7.56 4.26
C ALA A 714 9.32 8.74 4.73
N VAL A 715 9.89 9.69 5.46
CA VAL A 715 9.17 10.88 5.96
C VAL A 715 8.67 11.73 4.79
N TRP A 716 9.49 11.92 3.76
CA TRP A 716 9.10 12.63 2.54
C TRP A 716 7.90 11.97 1.86
N GLN A 717 7.92 10.65 1.69
CA GLN A 717 6.79 9.89 1.12
C GLN A 717 5.53 9.99 1.97
N PHE A 718 5.67 9.91 3.29
CA PHE A 718 4.55 10.02 4.20
C PHE A 718 3.90 11.41 4.14
N LEU A 719 4.69 12.48 4.11
CA LEU A 719 4.15 13.85 4.01
C LEU A 719 3.46 14.07 2.65
N ASN A 720 4.03 13.61 1.55
CA ASN A 720 3.36 13.69 0.24
C ASN A 720 2.10 12.82 0.16
N PHE A 721 2.10 11.68 0.85
CA PHE A 721 0.89 10.90 1.04
C PHE A 721 -0.17 11.71 1.79
N LEU A 722 0.16 12.36 2.92
CA LEU A 722 -0.81 13.20 3.64
C LEU A 722 -1.35 14.36 2.79
N ARG A 723 -0.51 14.98 1.94
CA ARG A 723 -0.91 16.05 1.03
C ARG A 723 -1.94 15.60 -0.01
N SER A 724 -1.82 14.35 -0.47
CA SER A 724 -2.67 13.76 -1.53
C SER A 724 -3.96 13.12 -1.03
N LEU A 725 -4.17 13.07 0.28
CA LEU A 725 -5.37 12.47 0.84
C LEU A 725 -6.57 13.42 0.70
N PRO A 726 -7.70 12.96 0.10
CA PRO A 726 -8.94 13.71 0.16
C PRO A 726 -9.48 13.62 1.60
N ILE A 727 -9.50 14.75 2.30
CA ILE A 727 -9.98 14.82 3.68
C ILE A 727 -11.14 15.81 3.74
N GLU A 728 -12.34 15.28 3.97
CA GLU A 728 -13.58 16.04 4.00
C GLU A 728 -14.29 15.96 5.38
N GLY A 729 -13.76 15.15 6.31
CA GLY A 729 -14.35 14.92 7.63
C GLY A 729 -14.16 16.06 8.65
N GLU A 730 -15.00 16.06 9.68
CA GLU A 730 -14.97 17.04 10.78
C GLU A 730 -13.66 16.99 11.60
N PHE A 731 -13.02 15.81 11.67
CA PHE A 731 -11.74 15.59 12.35
C PHE A 731 -10.69 15.01 11.38
N PRO A 732 -9.97 15.87 10.64
CA PRO A 732 -9.02 15.44 9.59
C PRO A 732 -7.97 14.41 10.05
N THR A 733 -7.37 14.61 11.23
CA THR A 733 -6.31 13.72 11.76
C THR A 733 -6.84 12.34 12.18
N SER A 734 -8.10 12.27 12.62
CA SER A 734 -8.78 11.00 12.94
C SER A 734 -9.09 10.23 11.65
N GLU A 735 -9.55 10.91 10.60
CA GLU A 735 -9.81 10.32 9.30
C GLU A 735 -8.56 9.69 8.68
N VAL A 736 -7.43 10.42 8.69
CA VAL A 736 -6.14 9.89 8.26
C VAL A 736 -5.75 8.64 9.03
N SER A 737 -5.90 8.67 10.36
CA SER A 737 -5.59 7.53 11.23
C SER A 737 -6.42 6.28 10.88
N ARG A 738 -7.71 6.46 10.62
CA ARG A 738 -8.62 5.39 10.18
C ARG A 738 -8.25 4.86 8.80
N GLN A 739 -7.95 5.75 7.85
CA GLN A 739 -7.58 5.38 6.48
C GLN A 739 -6.26 4.62 6.43
N ILE A 740 -5.25 5.04 7.19
CA ILE A 740 -3.97 4.34 7.28
C ILE A 740 -4.15 2.94 7.87
N ARG A 741 -4.92 2.79 8.95
CA ARG A 741 -5.25 1.46 9.53
C ARG A 741 -5.88 0.54 8.48
N ARG A 742 -6.78 1.09 7.65
CA ARG A 742 -7.40 0.36 6.54
C ARG A 742 -6.37 -0.03 5.47
N LEU A 743 -5.52 0.88 5.01
CA LEU A 743 -4.46 0.58 4.02
C LEU A 743 -3.51 -0.53 4.50
N ILE A 744 -3.12 -0.52 5.78
CA ILE A 744 -2.27 -1.58 6.36
C ILE A 744 -3.03 -2.91 6.37
N ARG A 745 -4.29 -2.93 6.82
CA ARG A 745 -5.13 -4.15 6.85
C ARG A 745 -5.30 -4.77 5.47
N LEU A 746 -5.53 -3.94 4.45
CA LEU A 746 -5.72 -4.37 3.07
C LEU A 746 -4.39 -4.66 2.34
N ASN A 747 -3.25 -4.34 2.95
CA ASN A 747 -1.92 -4.41 2.34
C ASN A 747 -1.85 -3.62 1.01
N GLU A 748 -2.53 -2.45 0.99
CA GLU A 748 -2.66 -1.55 -0.16
C GLU A 748 -1.64 -0.39 -0.15
N GLU A 749 -0.78 -0.29 0.88
CA GLU A 749 0.32 0.68 0.92
C GLU A 749 1.49 0.35 -0.04
N ARG A 750 1.34 -0.63 -0.94
CA ARG A 750 2.42 -1.08 -1.85
C ARG A 750 2.88 0.02 -2.81
N SER A 751 1.96 0.88 -3.26
CA SER A 751 2.25 2.03 -4.11
C SER A 751 3.17 3.06 -3.44
N LEU A 752 3.13 3.11 -2.09
CA LEU A 752 3.94 3.99 -1.25
C LEU A 752 5.35 3.44 -1.00
N ARG A 753 5.64 2.19 -1.42
CA ARG A 753 6.96 1.55 -1.22
C ARG A 753 7.92 1.79 -2.39
N GLN A 754 7.48 2.46 -3.45
CA GLN A 754 8.31 2.80 -4.60
C GLN A 754 9.24 3.94 -4.22
N PHE A 755 10.55 3.79 -4.43
CA PHE A 755 11.51 4.84 -4.11
C PHE A 755 11.38 6.02 -5.07
N PRO A 756 11.61 7.25 -4.57
CA PRO A 756 11.78 8.37 -5.45
C PRO A 756 13.09 8.26 -6.23
N ASP A 757 13.14 8.85 -7.42
CA ASP A 757 14.28 8.67 -8.33
C ASP A 757 15.61 9.13 -7.70
N ALA A 758 15.59 10.20 -6.90
CA ALA A 758 16.75 10.65 -6.16
C ALA A 758 17.35 9.56 -5.24
N ALA A 759 16.50 8.69 -4.66
CA ALA A 759 16.95 7.62 -3.77
C ALA A 759 17.55 6.42 -4.52
N LEU A 760 17.32 6.28 -5.82
CA LEU A 760 17.86 5.18 -6.63
C LEU A 760 19.38 5.32 -6.90
N GLU A 761 19.93 6.51 -6.69
CA GLU A 761 21.36 6.85 -6.84
C GLU A 761 22.20 6.47 -5.61
N LEU A 762 21.56 6.09 -4.50
CA LEU A 762 22.26 5.65 -3.30
C LEU A 762 23.01 4.34 -3.55
N ASP A 763 24.26 4.27 -3.12
CA ASP A 763 25.07 3.07 -3.23
C ASP A 763 24.65 2.01 -2.20
N ALA A 764 23.65 1.21 -2.57
CA ALA A 764 23.01 0.23 -1.71
C ALA A 764 22.42 -0.93 -2.50
N VAL A 765 22.44 -2.12 -1.90
CA VAL A 765 21.92 -3.34 -2.53
C VAL A 765 20.41 -3.23 -2.70
N ARG A 766 19.92 -3.48 -3.90
CA ARG A 766 18.50 -3.34 -4.21
C ARG A 766 17.74 -4.61 -3.83
N LEU A 767 16.80 -4.50 -2.89
CA LEU A 767 15.96 -5.63 -2.44
C LEU A 767 14.55 -5.46 -3.01
N MET A 768 14.14 -6.37 -3.89
CA MET A 768 12.84 -6.28 -4.54
C MET A 768 12.24 -7.63 -4.87
N THR A 769 10.93 -7.64 -5.11
CA THR A 769 10.27 -8.85 -5.59
C THR A 769 10.64 -9.09 -7.05
N ILE A 770 10.51 -10.34 -7.52
CA ILE A 770 10.70 -10.68 -8.94
C ILE A 770 9.77 -9.84 -9.85
N HIS A 771 8.56 -9.52 -9.39
CA HIS A 771 7.66 -8.63 -10.13
C HIS A 771 8.23 -7.21 -10.24
N GLY A 772 8.75 -6.67 -9.13
CA GLY A 772 9.36 -5.34 -9.08
C GLY A 772 10.65 -5.20 -9.89
N SER A 773 11.32 -6.30 -10.25
CA SER A 773 12.53 -6.28 -11.08
C SER A 773 12.25 -6.33 -12.59
N LYS A 774 11.00 -6.54 -13.01
CA LYS A 774 10.64 -6.54 -14.43
C LYS A 774 10.97 -5.17 -15.04
N GLY A 775 11.61 -5.18 -16.21
CA GLY A 775 12.14 -3.98 -16.86
C GLY A 775 13.52 -3.52 -16.36
N LEU A 776 13.96 -3.95 -15.18
CA LEU A 776 15.28 -3.63 -14.63
C LEU A 776 16.36 -4.63 -15.05
N GLU A 777 17.61 -4.25 -14.79
CA GLU A 777 18.82 -5.05 -14.98
C GLU A 777 19.87 -4.68 -13.95
N PHE A 778 20.71 -5.66 -13.58
CA PHE A 778 21.73 -5.54 -12.53
C PHE A 778 22.97 -6.31 -12.95
N ASP A 779 24.14 -5.83 -12.55
CA ASP A 779 25.42 -6.49 -12.85
C ASP A 779 25.49 -7.85 -12.15
N LEU A 780 25.04 -7.92 -10.90
CA LEU A 780 24.94 -9.16 -10.13
C LEU A 780 23.55 -9.35 -9.51
N VAL A 781 22.98 -10.53 -9.71
CA VAL A 781 21.71 -10.93 -9.09
C VAL A 781 21.93 -12.06 -8.09
N HIS A 782 21.43 -11.85 -6.87
CA HIS A 782 21.34 -12.83 -5.81
C HIS A 782 19.89 -13.32 -5.68
N ALA A 783 19.65 -14.61 -5.87
CA ALA A 783 18.33 -15.21 -5.90
C ALA A 783 18.19 -16.32 -4.84
N PRO A 784 17.79 -15.96 -3.61
CA PRO A 784 17.55 -16.92 -2.55
C PRO A 784 16.22 -17.67 -2.70
N GLY A 785 16.02 -18.70 -1.89
CA GLY A 785 14.76 -19.43 -1.84
C GLY A 785 14.60 -20.51 -2.92
N MET A 786 15.69 -21.12 -3.39
CA MET A 786 15.69 -22.26 -4.33
C MET A 786 15.27 -23.58 -3.68
N ILE A 787 14.13 -23.54 -2.98
CA ILE A 787 13.52 -24.63 -2.21
C ILE A 787 12.09 -24.92 -2.73
N ALA A 788 11.54 -26.09 -2.41
CA ALA A 788 10.23 -26.53 -2.90
C ALA A 788 9.06 -25.59 -2.54
N THR A 789 9.15 -24.85 -1.43
CA THR A 789 8.14 -23.86 -1.03
C THR A 789 8.45 -22.43 -1.50
N GLY A 790 9.57 -22.24 -2.22
CA GLY A 790 10.06 -20.94 -2.69
C GLY A 790 9.64 -20.65 -4.12
N LEU A 791 10.17 -21.44 -5.09
CA LEU A 791 9.78 -21.43 -6.50
C LEU A 791 9.81 -22.87 -7.04
N PRO A 792 8.80 -23.36 -7.77
CA PRO A 792 7.46 -22.78 -7.87
C PRO A 792 6.68 -22.92 -6.56
N ARG A 793 5.85 -21.93 -6.23
CA ARG A 793 4.88 -22.02 -5.13
C ARG A 793 3.67 -22.85 -5.53
N SER A 794 3.01 -23.45 -4.54
CA SER A 794 1.72 -24.10 -4.76
C SER A 794 0.62 -23.07 -5.05
N ALA A 795 -0.29 -23.41 -5.96
CA ALA A 795 -1.47 -22.60 -6.24
C ALA A 795 -2.33 -22.48 -4.97
N LYS A 796 -2.79 -21.26 -4.66
CA LYS A 796 -3.78 -21.02 -3.61
C LYS A 796 -5.12 -20.70 -4.28
N ALA A 797 -6.19 -21.35 -3.85
CA ALA A 797 -7.54 -20.99 -4.26
C ALA A 797 -7.86 -19.56 -3.80
N PRO A 798 -8.42 -18.70 -4.67
CA PRO A 798 -8.93 -17.40 -4.24
C PRO A 798 -10.15 -17.57 -3.33
N ASP A 799 -10.31 -16.65 -2.38
CA ASP A 799 -11.37 -16.69 -1.37
C ASP A 799 -12.76 -16.41 -2.00
N CYS A 800 -12.83 -15.50 -3.00
CA CYS A 800 -13.96 -15.29 -3.91
C CYS A 800 -13.59 -15.75 -5.33
N PRO A 801 -13.74 -17.04 -5.64
CA PRO A 801 -13.31 -17.60 -6.92
C PRO A 801 -14.35 -17.32 -8.02
N PRO A 802 -13.92 -17.09 -9.28
CA PRO A 802 -14.82 -16.64 -10.33
C PRO A 802 -15.93 -17.68 -10.62
N PRO A 803 -17.13 -17.22 -11.05
CA PRO A 803 -18.18 -18.08 -11.56
C PRO A 803 -17.73 -18.90 -12.77
N ASP A 804 -18.38 -20.03 -12.98
CA ASP A 804 -18.11 -20.90 -14.12
C ASP A 804 -18.47 -20.16 -15.43
N GLY A 805 -17.57 -20.18 -16.41
CA GLY A 805 -17.74 -19.46 -17.68
C GLY A 805 -17.41 -17.96 -17.65
N LEU A 806 -16.95 -17.41 -16.51
CA LEU A 806 -16.50 -16.01 -16.44
C LEU A 806 -15.18 -15.79 -17.19
N ILE A 807 -14.22 -16.72 -17.08
CA ILE A 807 -12.90 -16.60 -17.72
C ILE A 807 -13.01 -17.03 -19.18
N ALA A 808 -12.66 -16.14 -20.10
CA ALA A 808 -12.67 -16.46 -21.53
C ALA A 808 -11.71 -17.64 -21.84
N GLY A 809 -12.16 -18.56 -22.70
CA GLY A 809 -11.36 -19.71 -23.12
C GLY A 809 -11.26 -20.86 -22.12
N SER A 810 -11.97 -20.81 -20.98
CA SER A 810 -11.97 -21.88 -19.97
C SER A 810 -13.12 -22.90 -20.11
N ALA A 811 -13.58 -23.16 -21.34
CA ALA A 811 -14.71 -24.06 -21.58
C ALA A 811 -14.45 -25.46 -21.00
N GLY A 812 -15.41 -25.99 -20.23
CA GLY A 812 -15.29 -27.29 -19.55
C GLY A 812 -14.50 -27.27 -18.24
N LEU A 813 -13.98 -26.12 -17.81
CA LEU A 813 -13.37 -25.93 -16.49
C LEU A 813 -14.31 -25.12 -15.59
N THR A 814 -14.36 -25.46 -14.31
CA THR A 814 -14.92 -24.55 -13.29
C THR A 814 -14.06 -23.30 -13.18
N GLY A 815 -14.62 -22.18 -12.71
CA GLY A 815 -13.85 -20.95 -12.53
C GLY A 815 -12.67 -21.10 -11.57
N LEU A 816 -12.79 -21.99 -10.58
CA LEU A 816 -11.66 -22.36 -9.70
C LEU A 816 -10.56 -23.10 -10.46
N GLN A 817 -10.92 -24.12 -11.25
CA GLN A 817 -9.95 -24.87 -12.05
C GLN A 817 -9.26 -23.94 -13.06
N ALA A 818 -9.99 -23.06 -13.72
CA ALA A 818 -9.44 -22.07 -14.64
C ALA A 818 -8.42 -21.13 -13.97
N SER A 819 -8.69 -20.74 -12.72
CA SER A 819 -7.77 -19.91 -11.93
C SER A 819 -6.49 -20.66 -11.56
N VAL A 820 -6.61 -21.94 -11.17
CA VAL A 820 -5.46 -22.79 -10.79
C VAL A 820 -4.63 -23.21 -12.00
N ALA A 821 -5.26 -23.48 -13.15
CA ALA A 821 -4.66 -24.14 -14.30
C ALA A 821 -3.43 -23.44 -14.90
N GLY A 822 -3.25 -22.14 -14.71
CA GLY A 822 -2.02 -21.49 -15.17
C GLY A 822 -1.28 -20.69 -14.11
N HIS A 823 -1.49 -21.07 -12.84
CA HIS A 823 -0.55 -20.74 -11.77
C HIS A 823 0.85 -21.33 -12.06
N GLU A 824 0.92 -22.56 -12.57
CA GLU A 824 2.20 -23.22 -12.89
C GLU A 824 2.98 -22.48 -13.98
N GLU A 825 2.29 -22.01 -15.01
CA GLU A 825 2.88 -21.20 -16.08
C GLU A 825 3.38 -19.86 -15.54
N GLN A 826 2.60 -19.21 -14.67
CA GLN A 826 3.01 -17.95 -14.04
C GLN A 826 4.27 -18.12 -13.19
N GLU A 827 4.37 -19.18 -12.39
CA GLU A 827 5.56 -19.46 -11.57
C GLU A 827 6.79 -19.79 -12.44
N ALA A 828 6.60 -20.44 -13.59
CA ALA A 828 7.67 -20.63 -14.57
C ALA A 828 8.12 -19.30 -15.19
N CYS A 829 7.18 -18.41 -15.55
CA CYS A 829 7.49 -17.06 -16.05
C CYS A 829 8.25 -16.24 -15.01
N LEU A 830 7.87 -16.33 -13.73
CA LEU A 830 8.58 -15.66 -12.64
C LEU A 830 10.03 -16.14 -12.54
N PHE A 831 10.27 -17.45 -12.60
CA PHE A 831 11.64 -17.96 -12.57
C PHE A 831 12.45 -17.53 -13.79
N PHE A 832 11.84 -17.56 -14.99
CA PHE A 832 12.48 -17.06 -16.21
C PHE A 832 12.84 -15.56 -16.14
N VAL A 833 11.94 -14.73 -15.60
CA VAL A 833 12.21 -13.31 -15.36
C VAL A 833 13.36 -13.13 -14.40
N LEU A 834 13.38 -13.85 -13.27
CA LEU A 834 14.47 -13.82 -12.28
C LEU A 834 15.83 -14.12 -12.90
N LEU A 835 15.94 -15.20 -13.68
CA LEU A 835 17.20 -15.62 -14.31
C LEU A 835 17.71 -14.59 -15.33
N SER A 836 16.80 -13.88 -16.01
CA SER A 836 17.13 -12.95 -17.09
C SER A 836 17.40 -11.49 -16.66
N ARG A 837 17.41 -11.20 -15.35
CA ARG A 837 17.73 -9.85 -14.83
C ARG A 837 19.23 -9.58 -14.75
N ALA A 838 20.05 -10.62 -14.65
CA ALA A 838 21.49 -10.51 -14.48
C ALA A 838 22.22 -10.13 -15.78
N ARG A 839 23.18 -9.22 -15.66
CA ARG A 839 24.07 -8.77 -16.73
C ARG A 839 25.38 -9.55 -16.74
N ASP A 840 26.08 -9.62 -15.60
CA ASP A 840 27.44 -10.16 -15.50
C ASP A 840 27.56 -11.37 -14.55
N GLY A 841 26.67 -11.51 -13.57
CA GLY A 841 26.67 -12.68 -12.68
C GLY A 841 25.29 -13.02 -12.10
N LEU A 842 25.08 -14.31 -11.87
CA LEU A 842 23.88 -14.85 -11.23
C LEU A 842 24.26 -15.86 -10.14
N ARG A 843 23.80 -15.62 -8.91
CA ARG A 843 24.04 -16.47 -7.74
C ARG A 843 22.70 -16.92 -7.16
N LEU A 844 22.50 -18.23 -7.08
CA LEU A 844 21.29 -18.86 -6.56
C LEU A 844 21.57 -19.40 -5.15
N TYR A 845 20.59 -19.36 -4.23
CA TYR A 845 20.78 -19.83 -2.84
C TYR A 845 19.64 -20.74 -2.38
N ARG A 846 19.99 -21.77 -1.59
CA ARG A 846 19.02 -22.61 -0.88
C ARG A 846 19.44 -22.90 0.57
N SER A 847 18.48 -22.78 1.50
CA SER A 847 18.59 -23.39 2.84
C SER A 847 18.24 -24.89 2.78
N THR A 848 19.10 -25.75 3.30
CA THR A 848 18.91 -27.22 3.34
C THR A 848 18.10 -27.70 4.56
N LEU A 849 17.99 -26.86 5.60
CA LEU A 849 17.26 -27.13 6.84
C LEU A 849 16.15 -26.11 7.08
N GLN A 850 15.13 -26.50 7.84
CA GLN A 850 14.09 -25.61 8.35
C GLN A 850 14.62 -24.72 9.48
N LYS A 851 13.82 -23.71 9.86
CA LYS A 851 14.12 -22.87 11.02
C LYS A 851 14.28 -23.77 12.27
N GLY A 852 15.38 -23.58 13.01
CA GLY A 852 15.74 -24.43 14.16
C GLY A 852 16.52 -25.71 13.82
N GLY A 853 16.84 -25.98 12.54
CA GLY A 853 17.81 -27.01 12.14
C GLY A 853 17.33 -28.47 12.18
N ALA A 854 16.16 -28.76 12.73
CA ALA A 854 15.73 -30.14 13.01
C ALA A 854 15.25 -30.95 11.78
N ARG A 855 14.79 -30.29 10.70
CA ARG A 855 14.18 -30.95 9.53
C ARG A 855 14.79 -30.46 8.24
N ARG A 856 15.04 -31.38 7.29
CA ARG A 856 15.52 -31.04 5.94
C ARG A 856 14.43 -30.36 5.10
N ARG A 857 14.85 -29.53 4.15
CA ARG A 857 14.02 -28.91 3.13
C ARG A 857 14.26 -29.55 1.77
N ASN A 858 13.19 -29.74 1.01
CA ASN A 858 13.29 -30.23 -0.35
C ASN A 858 13.77 -29.11 -1.28
N PRO A 859 14.64 -29.40 -2.26
CA PRO A 859 15.01 -28.46 -3.30
C PRO A 859 13.82 -28.05 -4.16
N SER A 860 13.95 -26.89 -4.81
CA SER A 860 13.04 -26.53 -5.90
C SER A 860 13.11 -27.57 -7.04
N ALA A 861 11.96 -27.85 -7.66
CA ALA A 861 11.88 -28.66 -8.86
C ALA A 861 12.58 -28.01 -10.08
N TYR A 862 12.81 -26.69 -10.05
CA TYR A 862 13.51 -25.96 -11.12
C TYR A 862 15.03 -26.08 -11.05
N ASN A 863 15.60 -26.42 -9.88
CA ASN A 863 17.06 -26.56 -9.73
C ASN A 863 17.64 -27.61 -10.69
N ALA A 864 16.98 -28.76 -10.81
CA ALA A 864 17.42 -29.84 -11.70
C ALA A 864 17.38 -29.44 -13.18
N ARG A 865 16.49 -28.52 -13.57
CA ARG A 865 16.31 -28.07 -14.96
C ARG A 865 17.44 -27.18 -15.46
N ILE A 866 18.14 -26.50 -14.55
CA ILE A 866 19.27 -25.61 -14.87
C ILE A 866 20.63 -26.19 -14.46
N ALA A 867 20.67 -27.33 -13.77
CA ALA A 867 21.88 -27.87 -13.15
C ALA A 867 23.06 -28.03 -14.12
N ALA A 868 22.82 -28.41 -15.38
CA ALA A 868 23.87 -28.57 -16.40
C ALA A 868 24.54 -27.24 -16.83
N THR A 869 23.93 -26.11 -16.49
CA THR A 869 24.42 -24.76 -16.80
C THR A 869 25.08 -24.07 -15.62
N LEU A 870 25.19 -24.74 -14.46
CA LEU A 870 25.76 -24.17 -13.24
C LEU A 870 27.19 -24.68 -13.01
N ASP A 871 28.04 -23.83 -12.45
CA ASP A 871 29.32 -24.22 -11.89
C ASP A 871 29.21 -24.58 -10.40
N PRO A 872 30.16 -25.37 -9.85
CA PRO A 872 30.28 -25.56 -8.41
C PRO A 872 30.49 -24.21 -7.70
N ALA A 873 29.70 -23.97 -6.65
CA ALA A 873 29.82 -22.72 -5.89
C ALA A 873 31.14 -22.66 -5.10
N PRO A 874 31.91 -21.56 -5.20
CA PRO A 874 33.08 -21.37 -4.35
C PRO A 874 32.64 -21.22 -2.88
N PRO A 875 33.47 -21.67 -1.92
CA PRO A 875 33.17 -21.51 -0.50
C PRO A 875 33.22 -20.02 -0.13
N ILE A 876 32.17 -19.54 0.53
CA ILE A 876 32.09 -18.19 1.10
C ILE A 876 31.82 -18.35 2.59
N ALA A 877 32.70 -17.78 3.43
CA ALA A 877 32.50 -17.79 4.87
C ALA A 877 31.32 -16.87 5.22
N PRO A 878 30.25 -17.37 5.90
CA PRO A 878 29.12 -16.52 6.27
C PRO A 878 29.54 -15.38 7.21
N LEU A 879 28.95 -14.20 7.03
CA LEU A 879 29.17 -13.08 7.95
C LEU A 879 28.38 -13.32 9.24
N PRO A 880 29.02 -13.31 10.43
CA PRO A 880 28.32 -13.47 11.69
C PRO A 880 27.39 -12.28 11.94
N ALA A 881 26.21 -12.55 12.53
CA ALA A 881 25.37 -11.47 13.04
C ALA A 881 25.93 -10.96 14.38
N PRO A 882 25.69 -9.69 14.73
CA PRO A 882 25.83 -9.25 16.11
C PRO A 882 24.95 -10.11 17.03
N PRO A 883 25.31 -10.27 18.32
CA PRO A 883 24.51 -11.02 19.27
C PRO A 883 23.07 -10.48 19.30
N ALA A 884 22.10 -11.39 19.40
CA ALA A 884 20.69 -11.02 19.46
C ALA A 884 20.47 -9.96 20.55
N ALA A 885 19.66 -8.95 20.25
CA ALA A 885 19.28 -7.95 21.24
C ALA A 885 18.71 -8.68 22.47
N ALA A 886 19.19 -8.31 23.66
CA ALA A 886 18.70 -8.87 24.90
C ALA A 886 17.18 -8.70 24.98
N ALA A 887 16.48 -9.64 25.61
CA ALA A 887 15.07 -9.48 25.90
C ALA A 887 14.85 -8.12 26.62
N PRO A 888 13.81 -7.35 26.25
CA PRO A 888 13.57 -6.08 26.91
C PRO A 888 13.50 -6.31 28.42
N PRO A 889 14.18 -5.47 29.22
CA PRO A 889 14.18 -5.65 30.67
C PRO A 889 12.75 -5.59 31.20
N PRO A 890 12.43 -6.32 32.28
CA PRO A 890 11.13 -6.20 32.93
C PRO A 890 10.83 -4.75 33.29
N VAL A 891 9.59 -4.34 33.07
CA VAL A 891 9.12 -3.02 33.49
C VAL A 891 8.94 -3.06 35.00
N ALA A 892 9.63 -2.19 35.72
CA ALA A 892 9.44 -2.07 37.16
C ALA A 892 8.02 -1.55 37.44
N VAL A 893 7.13 -2.45 37.87
CA VAL A 893 5.76 -2.15 38.27
C VAL A 893 5.61 -2.41 39.76
N ALA A 894 5.21 -1.38 40.50
CA ALA A 894 4.85 -1.51 41.90
C ALA A 894 3.33 -1.74 42.02
N TRP A 895 2.94 -2.86 42.63
CA TRP A 895 1.53 -3.22 42.87
C TRP A 895 1.17 -2.91 44.32
N SER A 896 0.17 -2.07 44.54
CA SER A 896 -0.31 -1.70 45.89
C SER A 896 -1.19 -2.77 46.55
N VAL A 897 -1.76 -3.68 45.76
CA VAL A 897 -2.65 -4.78 46.16
C VAL A 897 -2.35 -6.03 45.32
N PRO A 898 -2.76 -7.24 45.77
CA PRO A 898 -2.69 -8.44 44.92
C PRO A 898 -3.40 -8.22 43.58
N VAL A 899 -2.79 -8.73 42.50
CA VAL A 899 -3.31 -8.56 41.14
C VAL A 899 -4.63 -9.33 40.98
N GLU A 900 -5.70 -8.63 40.61
CA GLU A 900 -6.98 -9.22 40.21
C GLU A 900 -7.22 -8.99 38.71
N LEU A 901 -7.30 -10.06 37.92
CA LEU A 901 -7.55 -10.02 36.47
C LEU A 901 -8.81 -10.82 36.12
N ASP A 902 -9.43 -10.55 34.97
CA ASP A 902 -10.46 -11.43 34.41
C ASP A 902 -9.96 -12.14 33.13
N HIS A 903 -10.83 -12.93 32.50
CA HIS A 903 -10.48 -13.61 31.24
C HIS A 903 -10.08 -12.64 30.11
N GLN A 904 -10.63 -11.42 30.05
CA GLN A 904 -10.31 -10.46 28.97
C GLN A 904 -8.91 -9.88 29.13
N HIS A 905 -8.51 -9.64 30.38
CA HIS A 905 -7.15 -9.26 30.75
C HIS A 905 -6.16 -10.33 30.33
N LEU A 906 -6.41 -11.58 30.71
CA LEU A 906 -5.53 -12.72 30.43
C LEU A 906 -5.49 -13.09 28.94
N ASP A 907 -6.62 -13.03 28.24
CA ASP A 907 -6.67 -13.17 26.78
C ASP A 907 -5.84 -12.09 26.09
N SER A 908 -5.90 -10.85 26.58
CA SER A 908 -5.09 -9.76 26.01
C SER A 908 -3.61 -9.98 26.24
N TYR A 909 -3.21 -10.44 27.44
CA TYR A 909 -1.81 -10.74 27.76
C TYR A 909 -1.28 -11.90 26.91
N GLY A 910 -2.03 -13.01 26.84
CA GLY A 910 -1.66 -14.18 26.02
C GLY A 910 -1.56 -13.86 24.53
N LYS A 911 -2.37 -12.91 24.04
CA LYS A 911 -2.22 -12.36 22.69
C LYS A 911 -0.95 -11.51 22.56
N CYS A 912 -0.71 -10.57 23.47
CA CYS A 912 0.47 -9.71 23.48
C CYS A 912 0.66 -8.99 24.83
N GLY A 913 1.80 -9.22 25.49
CA GLY A 913 2.14 -8.60 26.78
C GLY A 913 2.26 -7.08 26.72
N LEU A 914 2.85 -6.53 25.64
CA LEU A 914 2.98 -5.08 25.48
C LEU A 914 1.61 -4.38 25.30
N ARG A 915 0.68 -5.02 24.58
CA ARG A 915 -0.70 -4.52 24.47
C ARG A 915 -1.39 -4.48 25.83
N PHE A 916 -1.16 -5.50 26.67
CA PHE A 916 -1.67 -5.55 28.03
C PHE A 916 -1.10 -4.41 28.88
N LEU A 917 0.22 -4.16 28.81
CA LEU A 917 0.87 -3.04 29.49
C LEU A 917 0.21 -1.71 29.12
N TYR A 918 0.08 -1.40 27.84
CA TYR A 918 -0.54 -0.15 27.41
C TYR A 918 -2.00 -0.02 27.88
N THR A 919 -2.81 -1.04 27.62
CA THR A 919 -4.26 -0.97 27.81
C THR A 919 -4.67 -0.95 29.29
N TYR A 920 -4.06 -1.82 30.09
CA TYR A 920 -4.52 -2.09 31.44
C TYR A 920 -3.57 -1.47 32.47
N VAL A 921 -2.27 -1.72 32.36
CA VAL A 921 -1.30 -1.26 33.36
C VAL A 921 -1.11 0.26 33.33
N LEU A 922 -0.84 0.81 32.15
CA LEU A 922 -0.71 2.26 31.97
C LEU A 922 -2.07 2.95 31.84
N GLY A 923 -3.12 2.21 31.46
CA GLY A 923 -4.43 2.78 31.21
C GLY A 923 -4.49 3.69 30.00
N LEU A 924 -3.55 3.54 29.07
CA LEU A 924 -3.60 4.16 27.75
C LEU A 924 -4.75 3.47 27.02
N GLY A 925 -5.91 4.09 26.97
CA GLY A 925 -7.08 3.51 26.34
C GLY A 925 -7.79 4.55 25.51
N GLY A 926 -7.46 4.68 24.22
CA GLY A 926 -8.22 5.52 23.30
C GLY A 926 -9.67 5.02 23.16
N ARG A 927 -10.57 5.89 22.70
CA ARG A 927 -11.89 5.47 22.19
C ARG A 927 -11.63 4.43 21.08
N ARG A 928 -12.27 3.26 21.14
CA ARG A 928 -12.28 2.38 19.96
C ARG A 928 -13.09 3.11 18.88
N ASP A 929 -12.65 3.09 17.64
CA ASP A 929 -13.52 3.46 16.53
C ASP A 929 -14.70 2.50 16.52
N GLU A 930 -15.83 2.95 17.06
CA GLU A 930 -17.04 2.14 17.16
C GLU A 930 -17.78 2.23 15.82
N ASN A 931 -17.49 1.28 14.93
CA ASN A 931 -18.31 1.11 13.74
C ASN A 931 -19.77 0.73 14.14
N PRO A 932 -20.74 0.87 13.23
CA PRO A 932 -22.15 0.59 13.55
C PRO A 932 -22.40 -0.82 14.10
N TYR A 933 -21.62 -1.82 13.69
CA TYR A 933 -21.68 -3.19 14.21
C TYR A 933 -21.26 -3.29 15.68
N ILE A 934 -20.16 -2.62 16.06
CA ILE A 934 -19.69 -2.56 17.46
C ILE A 934 -20.74 -1.84 18.32
N ARG A 935 -21.32 -0.74 17.83
CA ARG A 935 -22.41 -0.02 18.50
C ARG A 935 -23.64 -0.91 18.73
N MET A 936 -24.06 -1.66 17.72
CA MET A 936 -25.13 -2.66 17.83
C MET A 936 -24.79 -3.71 18.90
N HIS A 937 -23.57 -4.27 18.89
CA HIS A 937 -23.12 -5.22 19.91
C HIS A 937 -23.02 -4.60 21.31
N ASN A 938 -22.69 -3.32 21.44
CA ASN A 938 -22.68 -2.60 22.71
C ASN A 938 -24.10 -2.45 23.27
N ALA A 939 -25.09 -2.12 22.42
CA ALA A 939 -26.50 -2.11 22.82
C ALA A 939 -26.99 -3.50 23.28
N VAL A 940 -26.62 -4.58 22.57
CA VAL A 940 -26.93 -5.96 22.99
C VAL A 940 -26.26 -6.31 24.33
N ARG A 941 -25.02 -5.88 24.57
CA ARG A 941 -24.34 -6.10 25.88
C ARG A 941 -25.00 -5.34 27.01
N ALA A 942 -25.40 -4.08 26.78
CA ALA A 942 -26.15 -3.31 27.76
C ALA A 942 -27.46 -4.02 28.14
N MET A 943 -28.12 -4.67 27.17
CA MET A 943 -29.28 -5.51 27.44
C MET A 943 -28.96 -6.81 28.18
N ILE A 944 -27.84 -7.47 27.90
CA ILE A 944 -27.38 -8.63 28.68
C ILE A 944 -27.18 -8.23 30.14
N ASP A 945 -26.50 -7.12 30.39
CA ASP A 945 -26.26 -6.60 31.75
C ASP A 945 -27.57 -6.20 32.44
N TRP A 946 -28.51 -5.61 31.71
CA TRP A 946 -29.84 -5.30 32.22
C TRP A 946 -30.62 -6.57 32.58
N LEU A 947 -30.63 -7.59 31.71
CA LEU A 947 -31.29 -8.87 31.97
C LEU A 947 -30.65 -9.64 33.14
N ASP A 948 -29.36 -9.46 33.37
CA ASP A 948 -28.67 -10.03 34.52
C ASP A 948 -29.06 -9.35 35.84
N ARG A 949 -29.20 -8.01 35.85
CA ARG A 949 -29.68 -7.26 37.02
C ARG A 949 -31.16 -7.48 37.30
N ASN A 950 -31.95 -7.70 36.24
CA ASN A 950 -33.39 -7.89 36.30
C ASN A 950 -33.75 -9.36 36.02
N PHE A 951 -33.14 -10.26 36.78
CA PHE A 951 -33.20 -11.71 36.58
C PHE A 951 -34.62 -12.27 36.46
N ASP A 952 -35.56 -11.73 37.24
CA ASP A 952 -36.99 -12.11 37.27
C ASP A 952 -37.87 -11.32 36.29
N ALA A 953 -37.40 -10.16 35.79
CA ALA A 953 -38.20 -9.31 34.90
C ALA A 953 -38.35 -9.88 33.48
N ALA A 954 -37.44 -10.75 33.06
CA ALA A 954 -37.48 -11.40 31.75
C ALA A 954 -38.71 -12.31 31.56
N GLN A 955 -39.43 -12.65 32.63
CA GLN A 955 -40.66 -13.45 32.59
C GLN A 955 -41.94 -12.66 32.93
N ALA A 956 -41.85 -11.40 33.37
CA ALA A 956 -42.98 -10.71 34.03
C ALA A 956 -43.56 -9.49 33.29
N GLU A 957 -42.80 -8.70 32.50
CA GLU A 957 -43.35 -7.50 31.83
C GLU A 957 -42.75 -7.21 30.44
N PRO A 958 -43.50 -7.46 29.33
CA PRO A 958 -43.08 -7.10 27.97
C PRO A 958 -42.79 -5.60 27.76
N ALA A 959 -43.46 -4.72 28.51
CA ALA A 959 -43.31 -3.27 28.40
C ALA A 959 -41.95 -2.76 28.93
N GLY A 960 -41.43 -3.36 30.02
CA GLY A 960 -40.14 -2.98 30.61
C GLY A 960 -38.95 -3.39 29.73
N PHE A 961 -39.04 -4.52 29.02
CA PHE A 961 -38.01 -4.96 28.09
C PHE A 961 -37.89 -4.03 26.88
N ALA A 962 -39.02 -3.63 26.28
CA ALA A 962 -39.03 -2.74 25.13
C ALA A 962 -38.40 -1.38 25.48
N ALA A 963 -38.81 -0.76 26.59
CA ALA A 963 -38.25 0.51 27.04
C ALA A 963 -36.75 0.42 27.38
N ALA A 964 -36.30 -0.69 28.00
CA ALA A 964 -34.88 -0.90 28.27
C ALA A 964 -34.07 -1.07 26.98
N PHE A 965 -34.62 -1.78 25.98
CA PHE A 965 -33.96 -1.94 24.69
C PHE A 965 -33.89 -0.63 23.92
N ASP A 966 -34.96 0.16 23.89
CA ASP A 966 -34.97 1.48 23.26
C ASP A 966 -33.91 2.40 23.90
N GLY A 967 -33.83 2.45 25.24
CA GLY A 967 -32.79 3.21 25.94
C GLY A 967 -31.37 2.69 25.68
N ALA A 968 -31.17 1.37 25.61
CA ALA A 968 -29.89 0.78 25.25
C ALA A 968 -29.50 1.08 23.78
N TRP A 969 -30.48 1.11 22.88
CA TRP A 969 -30.31 1.39 21.46
C TRP A 969 -30.00 2.86 21.20
N GLU A 970 -30.71 3.78 21.85
CA GLU A 970 -30.43 5.22 21.77
C GLU A 970 -29.05 5.54 22.38
N GLY A 971 -28.72 4.95 23.53
CA GLY A 971 -27.46 5.22 24.22
C GLY A 971 -26.22 4.59 23.59
N HIS A 972 -26.34 3.41 22.97
CA HIS A 972 -25.18 2.63 22.51
C HIS A 972 -25.29 2.14 21.05
N GLY A 973 -26.49 2.01 20.51
CA GLY A 973 -26.73 1.53 19.14
C GLY A 973 -26.46 2.59 18.07
N PRO A 974 -26.35 2.19 16.79
CA PRO A 974 -26.12 3.09 15.66
C PRO A 974 -27.43 3.78 15.21
N ALA A 975 -28.12 4.47 16.11
CA ALA A 975 -29.45 5.04 15.86
C ALA A 975 -29.50 6.05 14.70
N GLU A 976 -28.40 6.79 14.48
CA GLU A 976 -28.28 7.82 13.43
C GLU A 976 -27.84 7.26 12.07
N HIS A 977 -27.56 5.96 11.96
CA HIS A 977 -27.06 5.37 10.72
C HIS A 977 -28.17 5.21 9.68
N GLY A 978 -27.89 5.42 8.38
CA GLY A 978 -28.88 5.31 7.29
C GLY A 978 -29.56 3.94 7.19
N HIS A 979 -28.97 2.90 7.77
CA HIS A 979 -29.51 1.54 7.87
C HIS A 979 -29.78 1.08 9.32
N ALA A 980 -30.06 2.00 10.24
CA ALA A 980 -30.29 1.70 11.67
C ALA A 980 -31.33 0.59 11.89
N ASN A 981 -32.39 0.55 11.09
CA ASN A 981 -33.44 -0.48 11.19
C ASN A 981 -32.91 -1.90 10.95
N ALA A 982 -32.00 -2.08 9.99
CA ALA A 982 -31.41 -3.39 9.70
C ALA A 982 -30.56 -3.88 10.88
N TYR A 983 -29.74 -2.99 11.45
CA TYR A 983 -28.96 -3.30 12.66
C TYR A 983 -29.85 -3.60 13.87
N ARG A 984 -30.94 -2.84 14.03
CA ARG A 984 -31.90 -3.03 15.12
C ARG A 984 -32.54 -4.41 15.05
N GLN A 985 -32.99 -4.82 13.87
CA GLN A 985 -33.58 -6.15 13.66
C GLN A 985 -32.61 -7.28 14.05
N ILE A 986 -31.34 -7.16 13.66
CA ILE A 986 -30.29 -8.13 14.02
C ILE A 986 -30.11 -8.20 15.55
N ALA A 987 -30.07 -7.06 16.24
CA ALA A 987 -29.97 -7.01 17.69
C ALA A 987 -31.19 -7.65 18.38
N GLU A 988 -32.39 -7.39 17.88
CA GLU A 988 -33.64 -7.99 18.38
C GLU A 988 -33.65 -9.51 18.22
N GLU A 989 -33.17 -10.04 17.09
CA GLU A 989 -33.04 -11.49 16.87
C GLU A 989 -32.06 -12.15 17.85
N MET A 990 -30.91 -11.52 18.09
CA MET A 990 -29.92 -11.97 19.09
C MET A 990 -30.53 -12.03 20.50
N LEU A 991 -31.27 -10.98 20.88
CA LEU A 991 -31.89 -10.89 22.20
C LEU A 991 -33.07 -11.86 22.35
N ARG A 992 -33.87 -12.07 21.29
CA ARG A 992 -34.96 -13.05 21.29
C ARG A 992 -34.44 -14.46 21.52
N PHE A 993 -33.33 -14.82 20.87
CA PHE A 993 -32.65 -16.10 21.12
C PHE A 993 -32.18 -16.21 22.58
N LEU A 994 -31.54 -15.17 23.12
CA LEU A 994 -31.09 -15.15 24.52
C LEU A 994 -32.25 -15.35 25.51
N VAL A 995 -33.34 -14.59 25.34
CA VAL A 995 -34.53 -14.72 26.19
C VAL A 995 -35.09 -16.14 26.13
N GLY A 996 -35.17 -16.73 24.93
CA GLY A 996 -35.59 -18.13 24.75
C GLY A 996 -34.74 -19.12 25.55
N THR A 997 -33.41 -18.93 25.60
CA THR A 997 -32.51 -19.78 26.39
C THR A 997 -32.62 -19.60 27.92
N ARG A 998 -33.25 -18.51 28.39
CA ARG A 998 -33.41 -18.20 29.83
C ARG A 998 -34.75 -18.66 30.40
N ALA A 999 -35.63 -19.26 29.60
CA ALA A 999 -36.95 -19.76 30.02
C ALA A 999 -36.91 -21.11 30.79
N GLU A 1000 -35.73 -21.66 31.06
CA GLU A 1000 -35.58 -22.97 31.69
C GLU A 1000 -35.86 -22.97 33.20
N GLU A 1001 -36.55 -24.02 33.69
CA GLU A 1001 -36.78 -24.28 35.11
C GLU A 1001 -35.46 -24.57 35.85
N GLY A 1002 -35.35 -24.14 37.12
CA GLY A 1002 -34.16 -24.39 37.95
C GLY A 1002 -32.99 -23.42 37.72
N ARG A 1003 -33.23 -22.33 37.00
CA ARG A 1003 -32.29 -21.21 36.80
C ARG A 1003 -32.07 -20.44 38.11
N GLN A 1004 -30.82 -20.08 38.37
CA GLN A 1004 -30.36 -19.29 39.50
C GLN A 1004 -29.70 -17.99 39.02
N PRO A 1005 -29.70 -16.92 39.84
CA PRO A 1005 -29.17 -15.61 39.45
C PRO A 1005 -27.67 -15.63 39.09
N PRO A 1006 -27.19 -14.63 38.32
CA PRO A 1006 -25.78 -14.48 38.01
C PRO A 1006 -24.90 -14.54 39.27
N ARG A 1007 -23.78 -15.26 39.21
CA ARG A 1007 -22.85 -15.41 40.34
C ARG A 1007 -21.44 -15.01 39.93
N ALA A 1008 -20.81 -14.14 40.73
CA ALA A 1008 -19.40 -13.83 40.62
C ALA A 1008 -18.57 -14.98 41.22
N LEU A 1009 -17.48 -15.34 40.53
CA LEU A 1009 -16.61 -16.47 40.84
C LEU A 1009 -15.16 -16.00 40.88
N ARG A 1010 -14.34 -16.65 41.72
CA ARG A 1010 -12.92 -16.32 41.90
C ARG A 1010 -12.08 -17.59 41.84
N LEU A 1011 -10.99 -17.54 41.07
CA LEU A 1011 -9.99 -18.60 40.95
C LEU A 1011 -8.64 -18.07 41.45
N GLY A 1012 -7.98 -18.78 42.37
CA GLY A 1012 -6.62 -18.41 42.79
C GLY A 1012 -5.59 -18.87 41.77
N ALA A 1013 -4.72 -17.97 41.27
CA ALA A 1013 -3.70 -18.32 40.29
C ALA A 1013 -2.48 -17.37 40.32
N GLY A 1014 -1.27 -17.91 40.24
CA GLY A 1014 -0.03 -17.15 39.99
C GLY A 1014 0.28 -16.01 40.99
N GLY A 1015 -0.17 -16.13 42.25
CA GLY A 1015 0.03 -15.10 43.29
C GLY A 1015 -1.07 -14.01 43.36
N GLY A 1016 -2.16 -14.16 42.60
CA GLY A 1016 -3.33 -13.27 42.64
C GLY A 1016 -4.65 -14.02 42.43
N HIS A 1017 -5.69 -13.30 41.99
CA HIS A 1017 -7.01 -13.88 41.73
C HIS A 1017 -7.48 -13.60 40.29
N VAL A 1018 -8.16 -14.58 39.71
CA VAL A 1018 -8.84 -14.45 38.42
C VAL A 1018 -10.35 -14.38 38.65
N LEU A 1019 -10.95 -13.26 38.26
CA LEU A 1019 -12.38 -12.98 38.34
C LEU A 1019 -13.11 -13.61 37.15
N SER A 1020 -14.22 -14.28 37.43
CA SER A 1020 -15.12 -14.83 36.42
C SER A 1020 -16.57 -14.60 36.83
N ARG A 1021 -17.49 -14.69 35.87
CA ARG A 1021 -18.93 -14.49 36.13
C ARG A 1021 -19.78 -15.43 35.30
N ALA A 1022 -20.64 -16.18 35.97
CA ALA A 1022 -21.74 -16.91 35.35
C ALA A 1022 -22.89 -15.94 35.07
N HIS A 1023 -23.46 -15.96 33.86
CA HIS A 1023 -24.65 -15.15 33.54
C HIS A 1023 -25.93 -15.78 34.11
N ASP A 1024 -25.92 -17.10 34.27
CA ASP A 1024 -26.83 -17.84 35.14
C ASP A 1024 -26.27 -19.24 35.40
N VAL A 1025 -26.89 -19.93 36.35
CA VAL A 1025 -26.61 -21.32 36.68
C VAL A 1025 -27.92 -22.07 36.64
N VAL A 1026 -27.97 -23.20 35.93
CA VAL A 1026 -29.16 -24.02 35.82
C VAL A 1026 -28.89 -25.35 36.49
N ARG A 1027 -29.69 -25.68 37.51
CA ARG A 1027 -29.70 -27.04 38.08
C ARG A 1027 -30.69 -27.88 37.29
N THR A 1028 -30.16 -28.79 36.49
CA THR A 1028 -30.96 -29.70 35.66
C THR A 1028 -31.79 -30.66 36.52
N ARG A 1029 -32.83 -31.28 35.95
CA ARG A 1029 -33.66 -32.29 36.63
C ARG A 1029 -32.85 -33.49 37.14
N ASP A 1030 -31.73 -33.79 36.49
CA ASP A 1030 -30.79 -34.86 36.90
C ASP A 1030 -29.82 -34.43 38.02
N GLY A 1031 -29.98 -33.24 38.59
CA GLY A 1031 -29.14 -32.70 39.67
C GLY A 1031 -27.82 -32.08 39.22
N ARG A 1032 -27.46 -32.15 37.93
CA ARG A 1032 -26.22 -31.56 37.39
C ARG A 1032 -26.32 -30.03 37.35
N LEU A 1033 -25.25 -29.35 37.78
CA LEU A 1033 -25.08 -27.91 37.64
C LEU A 1033 -24.53 -27.54 36.28
N VAL A 1034 -25.27 -26.72 35.54
CA VAL A 1034 -24.84 -26.13 34.27
C VAL A 1034 -24.57 -24.65 34.47
N VAL A 1035 -23.33 -24.23 34.26
CA VAL A 1035 -22.90 -22.83 34.42
C VAL A 1035 -22.82 -22.19 33.04
N ARG A 1036 -23.61 -21.14 32.80
CA ARG A 1036 -23.74 -20.57 31.45
C ARG A 1036 -22.98 -19.27 31.28
N ARG A 1037 -22.42 -19.12 30.08
CA ARG A 1037 -21.73 -17.91 29.64
C ARG A 1037 -22.29 -17.44 28.31
N VAL A 1038 -22.71 -16.18 28.25
CA VAL A 1038 -23.28 -15.55 27.06
C VAL A 1038 -22.22 -14.69 26.38
N ALA A 1039 -22.07 -14.86 25.06
CA ALA A 1039 -21.20 -14.06 24.22
C ALA A 1039 -21.98 -13.53 23.00
N THR A 1040 -21.73 -12.29 22.63
CA THR A 1040 -22.40 -11.63 21.49
C THR A 1040 -21.79 -11.99 20.13
N ARG A 1041 -20.76 -12.84 20.08
CA ARG A 1041 -20.04 -13.25 18.86
C ARG A 1041 -20.49 -14.61 18.33
N LYS A 1042 -20.03 -15.01 17.15
CA LYS A 1042 -20.16 -16.39 16.64
C LYS A 1042 -19.25 -17.34 17.42
N ALA A 1043 -19.72 -18.57 17.61
CA ALA A 1043 -19.01 -19.59 18.36
C ALA A 1043 -17.83 -20.15 17.58
N MET A 1044 -16.66 -20.32 18.22
CA MET A 1044 -15.50 -20.95 17.58
C MET A 1044 -15.69 -22.46 17.42
N ALA A 1045 -15.04 -23.08 16.43
CA ALA A 1045 -15.14 -24.52 16.24
C ALA A 1045 -14.71 -25.33 17.48
N SER A 1046 -13.61 -24.92 18.12
CA SER A 1046 -13.02 -25.54 19.31
C SER A 1046 -13.22 -24.66 20.55
N LEU A 1047 -14.34 -24.84 21.27
CA LEU A 1047 -14.64 -24.06 22.49
C LEU A 1047 -13.69 -24.41 23.65
N GLU A 1048 -13.21 -25.65 23.69
CA GLU A 1048 -12.28 -26.17 24.70
C GLU A 1048 -10.93 -25.43 24.72
N LYS A 1049 -10.59 -24.72 23.63
CA LYS A 1049 -9.35 -23.93 23.53
C LYS A 1049 -9.49 -22.50 24.08
N GLU A 1050 -10.68 -22.10 24.52
CA GLU A 1050 -10.95 -20.74 24.97
C GLU A 1050 -10.72 -20.59 26.49
N ILE A 1051 -9.84 -19.67 26.87
CA ILE A 1051 -9.43 -19.46 28.27
C ILE A 1051 -10.62 -19.02 29.15
N GLU A 1052 -11.58 -18.28 28.56
CA GLU A 1052 -12.79 -17.81 29.24
C GLU A 1052 -13.57 -18.95 29.88
N TYR A 1053 -13.79 -20.04 29.13
CA TYR A 1053 -14.56 -21.18 29.62
C TYR A 1053 -13.75 -22.05 30.58
N ALA A 1054 -12.45 -22.20 30.36
CA ALA A 1054 -11.57 -22.93 31.28
C ALA A 1054 -11.48 -22.23 32.66
N ILE A 1055 -11.40 -20.89 32.68
CA ILE A 1055 -11.45 -20.09 33.90
C ILE A 1055 -12.80 -20.25 34.59
N LEU A 1056 -13.91 -20.15 33.83
CA LEU A 1056 -15.26 -20.29 34.38
C LEU A 1056 -15.48 -21.67 35.01
N ASP A 1057 -15.05 -22.73 34.34
CA ASP A 1057 -15.16 -24.11 34.80
C ASP A 1057 -14.39 -24.31 36.12
N ALA A 1058 -13.11 -23.93 36.15
CA ALA A 1058 -12.27 -24.04 37.33
C ALA A 1058 -12.76 -23.18 38.51
N ALA A 1059 -13.19 -21.95 38.24
CA ALA A 1059 -13.71 -21.05 39.27
C ALA A 1059 -15.07 -21.54 39.82
N ALA A 1060 -15.91 -22.13 38.97
CA ALA A 1060 -17.19 -22.69 39.38
C ALA A 1060 -16.99 -23.96 40.22
N GLU A 1061 -16.17 -24.91 39.79
CA GLU A 1061 -15.88 -26.12 40.57
C GLU A 1061 -15.32 -25.76 41.96
N GLN A 1062 -14.42 -24.77 42.04
CA GLN A 1062 -13.90 -24.25 43.31
C GLN A 1062 -14.99 -23.62 44.19
N ALA A 1063 -15.95 -22.90 43.60
CA ALA A 1063 -16.98 -22.16 44.34
C ALA A 1063 -18.20 -22.99 44.74
N PHE A 1064 -18.54 -24.03 43.98
CA PHE A 1064 -19.68 -24.91 44.24
C PHE A 1064 -19.28 -26.20 44.98
N GLY A 1065 -18.01 -26.62 44.89
CA GLY A 1065 -17.51 -27.83 45.55
C GLY A 1065 -18.04 -29.13 44.96
N GLU A 1066 -18.68 -29.08 43.79
CA GLU A 1066 -19.18 -30.23 43.03
C GLU A 1066 -18.88 -30.04 41.53
N PRO A 1067 -18.81 -31.14 40.73
CA PRO A 1067 -18.56 -31.04 39.29
C PRO A 1067 -19.64 -30.23 38.58
N VAL A 1068 -19.21 -29.30 37.71
CA VAL A 1068 -20.09 -28.47 36.89
C VAL A 1068 -19.92 -28.79 35.42
N THR A 1069 -20.90 -28.42 34.60
CA THR A 1069 -20.78 -28.38 33.14
C THR A 1069 -20.86 -26.94 32.67
N VAL A 1070 -19.83 -26.45 31.97
CA VAL A 1070 -19.88 -25.12 31.36
C VAL A 1070 -20.60 -25.18 30.01
N GLU A 1071 -21.50 -24.24 29.79
CA GLU A 1071 -22.26 -24.12 28.55
C GLU A 1071 -22.10 -22.72 27.95
N ALA A 1072 -21.70 -22.67 26.68
CA ALA A 1072 -21.44 -21.43 25.95
C ALA A 1072 -22.63 -21.07 25.05
N ILE A 1073 -23.21 -19.89 25.26
CA ILE A 1073 -24.30 -19.33 24.46
C ILE A 1073 -23.74 -18.21 23.58
N HIS A 1074 -23.86 -18.35 22.28
CA HIS A 1074 -23.34 -17.40 21.29
C HIS A 1074 -24.48 -16.84 20.44
N LEU A 1075 -24.72 -15.53 20.56
CA LEU A 1075 -25.93 -14.89 20.03
C LEU A 1075 -25.91 -14.75 18.50
N THR A 1076 -24.78 -14.38 17.89
CA THR A 1076 -24.67 -14.24 16.42
C THR A 1076 -25.00 -15.53 15.67
N GLY A 1077 -24.61 -16.68 16.23
CA GLY A 1077 -24.87 -17.98 15.60
C GLY A 1077 -26.16 -18.64 16.09
N ALA A 1078 -26.89 -18.03 17.02
CA ALA A 1078 -27.97 -18.67 17.77
C ALA A 1078 -27.59 -20.08 18.25
N THR A 1079 -26.37 -20.23 18.79
CA THR A 1079 -25.84 -21.54 19.22
C THR A 1079 -25.70 -21.63 20.73
N ARG A 1080 -25.97 -22.83 21.25
CA ARG A 1080 -25.77 -23.22 22.64
C ARG A 1080 -25.03 -24.56 22.63
N ARG A 1081 -23.84 -24.61 23.23
CA ARG A 1081 -22.99 -25.82 23.21
C ARG A 1081 -22.31 -26.05 24.56
N PRO A 1082 -22.24 -27.30 25.06
CA PRO A 1082 -21.41 -27.63 26.22
C PRO A 1082 -19.93 -27.48 25.84
N VAL A 1083 -19.10 -27.07 26.81
CA VAL A 1083 -17.66 -26.93 26.62
C VAL A 1083 -16.95 -28.20 27.09
N PRO A 1084 -16.17 -28.88 26.23
CA PRO A 1084 -15.41 -30.05 26.62
C PRO A 1084 -14.30 -29.73 27.65
N PRO A 1085 -14.04 -30.60 28.64
CA PRO A 1085 -13.03 -30.34 29.69
C PRO A 1085 -11.58 -30.66 29.26
N ASP A 1086 -11.36 -31.23 28.07
CA ASP A 1086 -10.09 -31.85 27.63
C ASP A 1086 -8.85 -30.96 27.75
N LYS A 1087 -9.02 -29.63 27.63
CA LYS A 1087 -7.95 -28.63 27.64
C LYS A 1087 -7.91 -27.76 28.90
N ARG A 1088 -8.80 -28.00 29.86
CA ARG A 1088 -8.95 -27.21 31.08
C ARG A 1088 -7.63 -27.06 31.86
N ALA A 1089 -6.96 -28.18 32.16
CA ALA A 1089 -5.74 -28.15 32.98
C ALA A 1089 -4.59 -27.38 32.31
N GLU A 1090 -4.42 -27.57 31.00
CA GLU A 1090 -3.41 -26.86 30.19
C GLU A 1090 -3.65 -25.34 30.21
N LEU A 1091 -4.90 -24.92 29.97
CA LEU A 1091 -5.26 -23.50 29.94
C LEU A 1091 -5.17 -22.85 31.32
N VAL A 1092 -5.58 -23.52 32.39
CA VAL A 1092 -5.44 -23.00 33.77
C VAL A 1092 -3.97 -22.87 34.17
N ALA A 1093 -3.10 -23.78 33.73
CA ALA A 1093 -1.65 -23.62 33.93
C ALA A 1093 -1.10 -22.40 33.17
N ALA A 1094 -1.53 -22.19 31.92
CA ALA A 1094 -1.18 -21.00 31.16
C ALA A 1094 -1.67 -19.70 31.83
N VAL A 1095 -2.88 -19.68 32.39
CA VAL A 1095 -3.42 -18.57 33.19
C VAL A 1095 -2.50 -18.26 34.38
N ALA A 1096 -2.08 -19.27 35.13
CA ALA A 1096 -1.19 -19.08 36.27
C ALA A 1096 0.18 -18.51 35.84
N GLN A 1097 0.71 -18.96 34.70
CA GLN A 1097 1.95 -18.41 34.15
C GLN A 1097 1.79 -16.95 33.71
N HIS A 1098 0.70 -16.61 33.02
CA HIS A 1098 0.39 -15.23 32.63
C HIS A 1098 0.29 -14.31 33.86
N MET A 1099 -0.40 -14.75 34.92
CA MET A 1099 -0.48 -14.01 36.19
C MET A 1099 0.91 -13.76 36.79
N ALA A 1100 1.77 -14.79 36.83
CA ALA A 1100 3.12 -14.67 37.37
C ALA A 1100 4.00 -13.73 36.54
N ASP A 1101 3.89 -13.76 35.21
CA ASP A 1101 4.63 -12.87 34.32
C ASP A 1101 4.19 -11.41 34.47
N VAL A 1102 2.88 -11.16 34.59
CA VAL A 1102 2.32 -9.83 34.87
C VAL A 1102 2.85 -9.29 36.20
N GLY A 1103 2.82 -10.12 37.26
CA GLY A 1103 3.38 -9.75 38.57
C GLY A 1103 4.87 -9.43 38.51
N ALA A 1104 5.62 -10.11 37.64
CA ALA A 1104 7.06 -9.88 37.42
C ALA A 1104 7.40 -8.77 36.41
N GLY A 1105 6.40 -8.04 35.89
CA GLY A 1105 6.62 -6.93 34.97
C GLY A 1105 7.10 -7.33 33.56
N ARG A 1106 6.85 -8.57 33.13
CA ARG A 1106 7.25 -9.06 31.80
C ARG A 1106 6.17 -8.75 30.77
N PHE A 1107 6.42 -7.80 29.87
CA PHE A 1107 5.44 -7.34 28.87
C PHE A 1107 6.01 -7.36 27.44
N ALA A 1108 6.49 -8.52 26.99
CA ALA A 1108 7.06 -8.64 25.66
C ALA A 1108 6.00 -8.40 24.56
N PRO A 1109 6.36 -7.71 23.46
CA PRO A 1109 5.50 -7.65 22.29
C PRO A 1109 5.43 -9.03 21.62
N ASN A 1110 4.24 -9.38 21.11
CA ASN A 1110 4.02 -10.58 20.30
C ASN A 1110 3.47 -10.17 18.92
N PRO A 1111 4.34 -9.82 17.96
CA PRO A 1111 3.90 -9.36 16.65
C PRO A 1111 3.19 -10.49 15.88
N GLY A 1112 2.03 -10.17 15.31
CA GLY A 1112 1.25 -11.13 14.53
C GLY A 1112 0.02 -10.48 13.89
N ARG A 1113 -0.87 -11.29 13.29
CA ARG A 1113 -2.08 -10.78 12.61
C ARG A 1113 -2.97 -9.91 13.51
N GLY A 1114 -2.96 -10.17 14.83
CA GLY A 1114 -3.72 -9.38 15.80
C GLY A 1114 -3.24 -7.93 15.98
N CYS A 1115 -2.04 -7.58 15.50
CA CYS A 1115 -1.50 -6.22 15.60
C CYS A 1115 -2.32 -5.21 14.78
N LEU A 1116 -2.84 -5.62 13.63
CA LEU A 1116 -3.61 -4.75 12.72
C LEU A 1116 -4.89 -4.20 13.36
N ARG A 1117 -5.46 -4.95 14.32
CA ARG A 1117 -6.65 -4.56 15.08
C ARG A 1117 -6.32 -4.05 16.49
N CYS A 1118 -5.04 -3.84 16.79
CA CYS A 1118 -4.61 -3.32 18.07
C CYS A 1118 -4.94 -1.81 18.17
N PRO A 1119 -5.58 -1.33 19.25
CA PRO A 1119 -5.79 0.10 19.44
C PRO A 1119 -4.46 0.88 19.46
N HIS A 1120 -3.40 0.23 19.94
CA HIS A 1120 -2.06 0.79 20.09
C HIS A 1120 -1.15 0.64 18.87
N LEU A 1121 -1.70 0.36 17.67
CA LEU A 1121 -0.93 0.09 16.46
C LEU A 1121 0.14 1.15 16.17
N PHE A 1122 -0.21 2.43 16.26
CA PHE A 1122 0.71 3.54 15.98
C PHE A 1122 1.75 3.76 17.07
N ALA A 1123 1.40 3.50 18.33
CA ALA A 1123 2.34 3.61 19.45
C ALA A 1123 3.32 2.42 19.54
N CYS A 1124 3.01 1.29 18.90
CA CYS A 1124 3.69 0.02 19.11
C CYS A 1124 4.73 -0.32 18.02
N PRO A 1125 5.92 -0.85 18.37
CA PRO A 1125 6.48 -0.92 19.71
C PRO A 1125 7.07 0.44 20.12
N GLY A 1126 6.75 0.90 21.33
CA GLY A 1126 7.30 2.12 21.88
C GLY A 1126 7.22 2.13 23.40
N LEU A 1127 8.36 2.05 24.08
CA LEU A 1127 8.40 2.11 25.53
C LEU A 1127 9.57 2.99 25.97
N PRO A 1128 9.31 4.17 26.56
CA PRO A 1128 10.36 5.02 27.11
C PRO A 1128 11.06 4.34 28.27
N ALA A 1129 12.27 4.81 28.59
CA ALA A 1129 13.02 4.31 29.74
C ALA A 1129 12.32 4.65 31.08
N GLY A 1130 12.61 3.85 32.11
CA GLY A 1130 12.09 4.02 33.46
C GLY A 1130 11.05 2.97 33.88
N GLY A 1131 10.56 3.09 35.12
CA GLY A 1131 9.49 2.25 35.68
C GLY A 1131 8.13 2.95 35.66
N ALA A 1132 7.06 2.20 35.94
CA ALA A 1132 5.70 2.72 36.07
C ALA A 1132 5.14 2.38 37.46
N PHE A 1133 4.54 3.35 38.15
CA PHE A 1133 3.90 3.13 39.44
C PHE A 1133 2.38 2.97 39.24
N VAL A 1134 1.82 1.81 39.62
CA VAL A 1134 0.38 1.51 39.40
C VAL A 1134 -0.33 1.50 40.75
N ARG A 1135 -1.22 2.49 40.98
CA ARG A 1135 -1.90 2.68 42.28
C ARG A 1135 -3.21 1.90 42.47
N HIS A 1136 -3.87 1.44 41.40
CA HIS A 1136 -5.23 0.88 41.48
C HIS A 1136 -5.39 -0.51 40.85
N PRO A 1137 -6.31 -1.35 41.37
CA PRO A 1137 -6.65 -2.63 40.75
C PRO A 1137 -7.25 -2.42 39.35
N LEU A 1138 -6.98 -3.35 38.44
CA LEU A 1138 -7.47 -3.36 37.05
C LEU A 1138 -8.99 -3.67 36.94
N SER A 1139 -9.76 -3.45 38.01
CA SER A 1139 -11.19 -3.76 38.03
C SER A 1139 -12.00 -2.73 37.25
N ARG A 1140 -12.94 -3.22 36.44
CA ARG A 1140 -13.85 -2.43 35.59
C ARG A 1140 -14.97 -1.72 36.35
N GLU A 1141 -15.04 -1.81 37.67
CA GLU A 1141 -16.12 -1.19 38.44
C GLU A 1141 -15.86 0.31 38.65
N ARG A 1142 -16.06 1.07 37.57
CA ARG A 1142 -16.88 2.28 37.53
C ARG A 1142 -17.60 2.37 36.20
#